data_AF-A0A6I9ZIU6-F1
#
_entry.id   AF-A0A6I9ZIU6-F1
#
_cell.length_a   1.000
_cell.length_b   1.000
_cell.length_c   1.000
_cell.angle_alpha   90.00
_cell.angle_beta   90.00
_cell.angle_gamma   90.00
#
_symmetry.space_group_name_H-M   'P 1'
#
loop_
_entity.id
_entity.type
_entity.pdbx_description
1 polymer ?
#
loop_
_entity_poly.entity_id
_entity_poly.type
_entity_poly.pdbx_seq_one_letter_code
_entity_poly.pdbx_strand_id
1 'polypeptide(L)'
;MVTVGNYCEAEGPVGPVWEKGGLSPCFFFTVVPSILMALGALALVLALTCKRREWPAGSRELSWSAGPLVLPYGLQLLLATLQVTLPLATLVGRVGTTGGAPLPGYLLLASIFGTLASACGLGLLVVERNQAWQRLAMGIWIEFRHSLGLLLLWTVAFAAENLALVSWNSPQWWWARADLSQKVQFSLWVLRYVVSGGLFILGLWAPGLRPQSYALKVNEEDQDVERSQVQSTEEAPGSTWRDLGRKLRLLSGYLWPRGSPALQLVVLICLGLMGLERGLNVLVPIFYRNIVNLLTEKAPWSSLAWTVITYVFLKFLQGGGTGSTGFVSNLRTFLWIRVQQFTSRQVQLRLFSHLHELSLRWHLGRRTGEVLRIVDRGTSSVTGLLSYLVFNVLPTLADITIGIIYFSMFFNAWFGLIVFLCMSLYLILTIVVTEWRTKFRRAMNLQENATRARAVDSLLNFETVKYYNAEGYEVDRYREAIVNYQDLEWKSNASLVLLNQTQNLVIGLGLLAGSLLCAYFVSEQKLQVGDFVLFGTYIIQLYMPLNWFGTYYRMIQTNFIDMENMFDLLKEKTEVKDLPGAGPLRFQKGQIEFENVHFSYTSGRETLQDVSFTVMPGQTLALVGPSGAGKSTVLRLLFRFYDLSSGCIRIDGQDISQVTQISLRSHIGVVPQDTVLFNDTVANNIRYGCVTAGDEEVVAAAQAAGIHDTILAFPEGYETQVGERGLKLSGGEKQRVAIARTILKAPDIILLDEATSALDTSNERAIQASLAKVCANRTTIVVAHRLSTVVDADQILVFKDGCIVERGRHEALLSRGGVYAEMWQLQQRGQEEVSEDTKSQTETQ
;
A
#
# COMPACT_ATOMS: atom_id res chain seq x y z
N MET A 1 3.18 -28.22 -65.63
CA MET A 1 2.85 -26.78 -65.60
C MET A 1 1.61 -26.63 -64.73
N VAL A 2 1.69 -25.86 -63.65
CA VAL A 2 0.51 -25.52 -62.83
C VAL A 2 0.01 -24.18 -63.33
N THR A 3 -1.23 -24.12 -63.82
CA THR A 3 -1.86 -22.87 -64.23
C THR A 3 -2.51 -22.22 -63.02
N VAL A 4 -2.29 -20.91 -62.82
CA VAL A 4 -2.97 -20.15 -61.77
C VAL A 4 -4.29 -19.66 -62.34
N GLY A 5 -5.40 -20.02 -61.69
CA GLY A 5 -6.75 -19.59 -62.08
C GLY A 5 -7.08 -18.18 -61.55
N ASN A 6 -8.36 -17.79 -61.66
CA ASN A 6 -8.86 -16.54 -61.09
C ASN A 6 -8.65 -16.48 -59.56
N TYR A 7 -8.57 -15.27 -59.01
CA TYR A 7 -8.27 -15.05 -57.58
C TYR A 7 -9.33 -15.70 -56.66
N CYS A 8 -10.62 -15.50 -56.93
CA CYS A 8 -11.74 -16.28 -56.39
C CYS A 8 -12.57 -16.85 -57.58
N GLU A 9 -13.34 -17.92 -57.36
CA GLU A 9 -14.24 -18.52 -58.37
C GLU A 9 -15.52 -17.68 -58.63
N ALA A 10 -15.85 -16.71 -57.78
CA ALA A 10 -17.02 -15.83 -57.89
C ALA A 10 -16.64 -14.39 -58.28
N GLU A 11 -17.51 -13.68 -59.00
CA GLU A 11 -17.33 -12.28 -59.42
C GLU A 11 -17.25 -11.33 -58.22
N GLY A 12 -16.04 -10.91 -57.84
CA GLY A 12 -15.78 -9.87 -56.82
C GLY A 12 -14.40 -10.00 -56.16
N PRO A 13 -13.83 -8.91 -55.60
CA PRO A 13 -12.47 -8.92 -55.03
C PRO A 13 -12.29 -9.81 -53.78
N VAL A 14 -13.38 -10.17 -53.08
CA VAL A 14 -13.32 -11.03 -51.87
C VAL A 14 -14.39 -12.16 -51.86
N GLY A 15 -15.23 -12.27 -52.90
CA GLY A 15 -16.36 -13.22 -52.94
C GLY A 15 -17.39 -13.01 -51.81
N PRO A 16 -18.48 -13.80 -51.77
CA PRO A 16 -19.44 -13.77 -50.65
C PRO A 16 -18.80 -14.30 -49.36
N VAL A 17 -19.09 -13.67 -48.21
CA VAL A 17 -18.55 -14.05 -46.89
C VAL A 17 -19.05 -15.44 -46.45
N TRP A 18 -20.30 -15.78 -46.80
CA TRP A 18 -20.95 -17.02 -46.42
C TRP A 18 -21.53 -17.72 -47.64
N GLU A 19 -21.17 -18.99 -47.86
CA GLU A 19 -21.64 -19.79 -48.99
C GLU A 19 -21.82 -21.25 -48.57
N LYS A 20 -22.90 -21.90 -49.04
CA LYS A 20 -23.20 -23.34 -48.81
C LYS A 20 -22.97 -23.82 -47.36
N GLY A 21 -23.46 -23.07 -46.38
CA GLY A 21 -23.44 -23.48 -44.97
C GLY A 21 -22.13 -23.25 -44.21
N GLY A 22 -21.23 -22.38 -44.70
CA GLY A 22 -20.03 -21.96 -43.97
C GLY A 22 -19.38 -20.71 -44.55
N LEU A 23 -18.25 -20.31 -43.99
CA LEU A 23 -17.41 -19.22 -44.52
C LEU A 23 -16.82 -19.62 -45.86
N SER A 24 -16.79 -18.71 -46.83
CA SER A 24 -16.14 -19.03 -48.11
C SER A 24 -14.61 -19.17 -47.91
N PRO A 25 -13.98 -20.21 -48.49
CA PRO A 25 -12.53 -20.38 -48.39
C PRO A 25 -11.75 -19.15 -48.91
N CYS A 26 -12.25 -18.48 -49.96
CA CYS A 26 -11.59 -17.29 -50.50
C CYS A 26 -11.54 -16.14 -49.48
N PHE A 27 -12.66 -15.86 -48.79
CA PHE A 27 -12.73 -14.83 -47.76
C PHE A 27 -11.82 -15.16 -46.56
N PHE A 28 -11.92 -16.39 -46.05
CA PHE A 28 -11.17 -16.83 -44.88
C PHE A 28 -9.65 -16.79 -45.12
N PHE A 29 -9.17 -17.38 -46.22
CA PHE A 29 -7.74 -17.46 -46.53
C PHE A 29 -7.15 -16.13 -47.03
N THR A 30 -7.97 -15.14 -47.36
CA THR A 30 -7.49 -13.78 -47.68
C THR A 30 -7.38 -12.92 -46.42
N VAL A 31 -8.43 -12.90 -45.59
CA VAL A 31 -8.52 -11.95 -44.45
C VAL A 31 -7.65 -12.38 -43.28
N VAL A 32 -7.68 -13.66 -42.89
CA VAL A 32 -6.99 -14.15 -41.69
C VAL A 32 -5.46 -13.98 -41.79
N PRO A 33 -4.79 -14.42 -42.87
CA PRO A 33 -3.33 -14.25 -42.99
C PRO A 33 -2.92 -12.78 -43.08
N SER A 34 -3.75 -11.92 -43.66
CA SER A 34 -3.51 -10.47 -43.74
C SER A 34 -3.53 -9.80 -42.37
N ILE A 35 -4.49 -10.16 -41.51
CA ILE A 35 -4.57 -9.65 -40.13
C ILE A 35 -3.39 -10.13 -39.30
N LEU A 36 -3.04 -11.42 -39.38
CA LEU A 36 -1.91 -11.99 -38.64
C LEU A 36 -0.58 -11.36 -39.05
N MET A 37 -0.39 -11.09 -40.35
CA MET A 37 0.81 -10.41 -40.86
C MET A 37 0.89 -8.96 -40.38
N ALA A 38 -0.21 -8.21 -40.43
CA ALA A 38 -0.25 -6.83 -39.93
C ALA A 38 0.04 -6.75 -38.43
N LEU A 39 -0.54 -7.64 -37.62
CA LEU A 39 -0.28 -7.74 -36.18
C LEU A 39 1.17 -8.12 -35.89
N GLY A 40 1.70 -9.14 -36.60
CA GLY A 40 3.08 -9.59 -36.44
C GLY A 40 4.10 -8.51 -36.81
N ALA A 41 3.88 -7.80 -37.92
CA ALA A 41 4.74 -6.71 -38.35
C ALA A 41 4.73 -5.53 -37.37
N LEU A 42 3.55 -5.11 -36.91
CA LEU A 42 3.41 -4.02 -35.93
C LEU A 42 4.10 -4.37 -34.60
N ALA A 43 3.89 -5.58 -34.10
CA ALA A 43 4.53 -6.05 -32.87
C ALA A 43 6.07 -6.09 -33.01
N LEU A 44 6.59 -6.56 -34.15
CA LEU A 44 8.02 -6.63 -34.40
C LEU A 44 8.66 -5.24 -34.50
N VAL A 45 8.01 -4.29 -35.18
CA VAL A 45 8.49 -2.90 -35.27
C VAL A 45 8.51 -2.23 -33.91
N LEU A 46 7.48 -2.42 -33.08
CA LEU A 46 7.45 -1.90 -31.71
C LEU A 46 8.56 -2.51 -30.83
N ALA A 47 8.79 -3.82 -30.95
CA ALA A 47 9.86 -4.49 -30.19
C ALA A 47 11.26 -3.99 -30.59
N LEU A 48 11.51 -3.78 -31.88
CA LEU A 48 12.79 -3.28 -32.40
C LEU A 48 13.02 -1.80 -32.07
N THR A 49 11.98 -0.97 -32.08
CA THR A 49 12.08 0.46 -31.70
C THR A 49 12.33 0.63 -30.21
N CYS A 50 11.68 -0.16 -29.35
CA CYS A 50 12.00 -0.21 -27.92
C CYS A 50 13.46 -0.65 -27.69
N LYS A 51 13.95 -1.68 -28.40
CA LYS A 51 15.36 -2.11 -28.35
C LYS A 51 16.33 -0.95 -28.63
N ARG A 52 16.00 -0.09 -29.59
CA ARG A 52 16.86 1.03 -30.01
C ARG A 52 16.80 2.23 -29.05
N ARG A 53 15.68 2.45 -28.37
CA ARG A 53 15.49 3.58 -27.44
C ARG A 53 16.14 3.36 -26.08
N GLU A 54 16.18 2.12 -25.60
CA GLU A 54 16.67 1.79 -24.26
C GLU A 54 18.19 1.61 -24.16
N TRP A 55 18.93 1.62 -25.27
CA TRP A 55 20.34 1.20 -25.25
C TRP A 55 21.33 2.20 -25.88
N PRO A 56 22.39 2.60 -25.14
CA PRO A 56 23.47 3.41 -25.68
C PRO A 56 24.35 2.60 -26.65
N ALA A 57 24.88 3.27 -27.67
CA ALA A 57 25.75 2.66 -28.68
C ALA A 57 27.07 2.16 -28.02
N GLY A 58 27.24 0.83 -27.89
CA GLY A 58 28.52 0.25 -27.43
C GLY A 58 28.46 -1.06 -26.63
N SER A 59 27.29 -1.66 -26.35
CA SER A 59 27.22 -2.93 -25.60
C SER A 59 27.68 -4.13 -26.47
N ARG A 60 28.61 -4.94 -25.94
CA ARG A 60 29.08 -6.20 -26.57
C ARG A 60 27.91 -7.19 -26.69
N GLU A 61 27.64 -7.69 -27.89
CA GLU A 61 26.68 -8.77 -28.12
C GLU A 61 27.19 -10.07 -27.46
N LEU A 62 26.48 -10.58 -26.45
CA LEU A 62 26.72 -11.94 -25.95
C LEU A 62 26.34 -12.97 -27.04
N SER A 63 27.22 -13.95 -27.27
CA SER A 63 26.98 -15.02 -28.24
C SER A 63 25.87 -15.97 -27.79
N TRP A 64 25.04 -16.40 -28.75
CA TRP A 64 23.85 -17.24 -28.58
C TRP A 64 24.07 -18.58 -27.85
N SER A 65 25.32 -19.06 -27.76
CA SER A 65 25.71 -20.35 -27.20
C SER A 65 25.86 -20.41 -25.67
N ALA A 66 25.75 -19.28 -24.95
CA ALA A 66 26.12 -19.20 -23.53
C ALA A 66 24.97 -19.42 -22.53
N GLY A 67 23.73 -19.66 -22.97
CA GLY A 67 22.56 -19.75 -22.07
C GLY A 67 22.07 -21.19 -21.79
N PRO A 68 21.62 -21.53 -20.57
CA PRO A 68 20.94 -22.80 -20.28
C PRO A 68 19.78 -23.09 -21.24
N LEU A 69 19.79 -24.31 -21.77
CA LEU A 69 18.74 -24.90 -22.60
C LEU A 69 17.60 -25.36 -21.69
N VAL A 70 16.60 -24.50 -21.48
CA VAL A 70 15.40 -24.86 -20.75
C VAL A 70 14.45 -25.61 -21.71
N LEU A 71 14.11 -26.86 -21.37
CA LEU A 71 13.29 -27.77 -22.18
C LEU A 71 12.00 -27.13 -22.77
N PRO A 72 11.15 -26.42 -21.99
CA PRO A 72 9.94 -25.79 -22.52
C PRO A 72 10.20 -24.66 -23.53
N TYR A 73 11.34 -23.94 -23.45
CA TYR A 73 11.69 -22.97 -24.50
C TYR A 73 12.14 -23.67 -25.78
N GLY A 74 12.91 -24.77 -25.65
CA GLY A 74 13.28 -25.59 -26.80
C GLY A 74 12.04 -26.09 -27.55
N LEU A 75 11.01 -26.49 -26.81
CA LEU A 75 9.71 -26.87 -27.36
C LEU A 75 8.99 -25.68 -28.03
N GLN A 76 9.02 -24.49 -27.41
CA GLN A 76 8.41 -23.28 -27.98
C GLN A 76 9.09 -22.83 -29.28
N LEU A 77 10.42 -22.89 -29.36
CA LEU A 77 11.18 -22.60 -30.57
C LEU A 77 10.90 -23.63 -31.67
N LEU A 78 10.83 -24.92 -31.30
CA LEU A 78 10.47 -25.99 -32.22
C LEU A 78 9.06 -25.82 -32.80
N LEU A 79 8.07 -25.48 -31.97
CA LEU A 79 6.71 -25.24 -32.44
C LEU A 79 6.62 -23.97 -33.30
N ALA A 80 7.34 -22.90 -32.95
CA ALA A 80 7.36 -21.65 -33.73
C ALA A 80 8.02 -21.85 -35.10
N THR A 81 9.12 -22.60 -35.16
CA THR A 81 9.76 -22.96 -36.44
C THR A 81 8.86 -23.86 -37.30
N LEU A 82 8.19 -24.84 -36.67
CA LEU A 82 7.20 -25.66 -37.35
C LEU A 82 6.05 -24.82 -37.92
N GLN A 83 5.57 -23.82 -37.17
CA GLN A 83 4.51 -22.90 -37.61
C GLN A 83 4.87 -22.13 -38.89
N VAL A 84 6.15 -21.75 -39.08
CA VAL A 84 6.63 -21.07 -40.31
C VAL A 84 6.51 -21.97 -41.54
N THR A 85 6.73 -23.27 -41.39
CA THR A 85 6.75 -24.22 -42.52
C THR A 85 5.36 -24.69 -42.96
N LEU A 86 4.36 -24.62 -42.08
CA LEU A 86 3.03 -25.18 -42.32
C LEU A 86 2.24 -24.52 -43.47
N PRO A 87 2.25 -23.18 -43.67
CA PRO A 87 1.56 -22.54 -44.80
C PRO A 87 2.14 -22.93 -46.18
N LEU A 88 3.44 -23.23 -46.25
CA LEU A 88 4.07 -23.76 -47.46
C LEU A 88 3.72 -25.24 -47.67
N ALA A 89 3.71 -26.03 -46.61
CA ALA A 89 3.27 -27.43 -46.68
C ALA A 89 1.81 -27.56 -47.17
N THR A 90 0.92 -26.64 -46.79
CA THR A 90 -0.46 -26.60 -47.29
C THR A 90 -0.55 -26.27 -48.78
N LEU A 91 0.32 -25.41 -49.29
CA LEU A 91 0.39 -25.10 -50.73
C LEU A 91 0.87 -26.32 -51.52
N VAL A 92 1.96 -26.96 -51.07
CA VAL A 92 2.54 -28.15 -51.71
C VAL A 92 1.57 -29.32 -51.69
N GLY A 93 0.87 -29.55 -50.56
CA GLY A 93 -0.17 -30.58 -50.47
C GLY A 93 -1.34 -30.34 -51.43
N ARG A 94 -1.72 -29.07 -51.66
CA ARG A 94 -2.73 -28.69 -52.67
C ARG A 94 -2.24 -28.91 -54.09
N VAL A 95 -0.99 -28.56 -54.40
CA VAL A 95 -0.38 -28.79 -55.72
C VAL A 95 -0.28 -30.29 -56.03
N GLY A 96 0.13 -31.11 -55.06
CA GLY A 96 0.31 -32.56 -55.24
C GLY A 96 -0.99 -33.34 -55.40
N THR A 97 -2.13 -32.79 -54.98
CA THR A 97 -3.43 -33.47 -55.00
C THR A 97 -4.37 -33.00 -56.12
N THR A 98 -4.01 -31.95 -56.85
CA THR A 98 -4.92 -31.28 -57.81
C THR A 98 -4.89 -31.81 -59.24
N GLY A 99 -4.06 -32.82 -59.56
CA GLY A 99 -4.16 -33.57 -60.82
C GLY A 99 -4.16 -32.75 -62.12
N GLY A 100 -3.67 -31.50 -62.10
CA GLY A 100 -3.66 -30.58 -63.25
C GLY A 100 -4.75 -29.48 -63.26
N ALA A 101 -5.62 -29.39 -62.26
CA ALA A 101 -6.59 -28.30 -62.14
C ALA A 101 -5.91 -26.96 -61.80
N PRO A 102 -6.44 -25.81 -62.28
CA PRO A 102 -5.87 -24.51 -61.97
C PRO A 102 -5.99 -24.18 -60.48
N LEU A 103 -4.91 -23.68 -59.87
CA LEU A 103 -4.93 -23.29 -58.46
C LEU A 103 -5.52 -21.88 -58.29
N PRO A 104 -6.41 -21.66 -57.30
CA PRO A 104 -6.97 -20.34 -57.04
C PRO A 104 -5.92 -19.40 -56.44
N GLY A 105 -5.95 -18.13 -56.87
CA GLY A 105 -4.95 -17.13 -56.50
C GLY A 105 -4.86 -16.79 -55.00
N TYR A 106 -5.98 -16.88 -54.27
CA TYR A 106 -6.00 -16.61 -52.81
C TYR A 106 -5.08 -17.53 -52.00
N LEU A 107 -4.82 -18.75 -52.49
CA LEU A 107 -4.00 -19.73 -51.77
C LEU A 107 -2.53 -19.33 -51.73
N LEU A 108 -2.03 -18.68 -52.79
CA LEU A 108 -0.66 -18.15 -52.83
C LEU A 108 -0.48 -17.01 -51.83
N LEU A 109 -1.43 -16.08 -51.78
CA LEU A 109 -1.42 -14.97 -50.83
C LEU A 109 -1.49 -15.48 -49.37
N ALA A 110 -2.35 -16.46 -49.11
CA ALA A 110 -2.47 -17.08 -47.79
C ALA A 110 -1.16 -17.73 -47.31
N SER A 111 -0.45 -18.43 -48.20
CA SER A 111 0.84 -19.05 -47.88
C SER A 111 1.94 -18.01 -47.66
N ILE A 112 2.02 -16.96 -48.47
CA ILE A 112 3.04 -15.91 -48.33
C ILE A 112 2.80 -15.10 -47.04
N PHE A 113 1.57 -14.62 -46.81
CA PHE A 113 1.28 -13.82 -45.61
C PHE A 113 1.30 -14.67 -44.34
N GLY A 114 0.86 -15.93 -44.41
CA GLY A 114 0.95 -16.86 -43.29
C GLY A 114 2.39 -17.14 -42.87
N THR A 115 3.29 -17.41 -43.84
CA THR A 115 4.72 -17.63 -43.54
C THR A 115 5.40 -16.38 -42.99
N LEU A 116 5.13 -15.20 -43.56
CA LEU A 116 5.64 -13.93 -43.05
C LEU A 116 5.16 -13.64 -41.62
N ALA A 117 3.87 -13.84 -41.33
CA ALA A 117 3.31 -13.64 -39.99
C ALA A 117 3.98 -14.56 -38.95
N SER A 118 4.12 -15.85 -39.26
CA SER A 118 4.81 -16.81 -38.39
C SER A 118 6.30 -16.52 -38.24
N ALA A 119 6.96 -16.03 -39.30
CA ALA A 119 8.36 -15.61 -39.25
C ALA A 119 8.55 -14.38 -38.36
N CYS A 120 7.62 -13.41 -38.41
CA CYS A 120 7.60 -12.28 -37.47
C CYS A 120 7.43 -12.75 -36.03
N GLY A 121 6.53 -13.71 -35.77
CA GLY A 121 6.36 -14.31 -34.43
C GLY A 121 7.61 -15.00 -33.90
N LEU A 122 8.29 -15.79 -34.74
CA LEU A 122 9.57 -16.43 -34.42
C LEU A 122 10.67 -15.40 -34.15
N GLY A 123 10.77 -14.37 -35.00
CA GLY A 123 11.75 -13.29 -34.81
C GLY A 123 11.52 -12.53 -33.50
N LEU A 124 10.26 -12.29 -33.14
CA LEU A 124 9.91 -11.58 -31.91
C LEU A 124 10.21 -12.41 -30.65
N LEU A 125 9.97 -13.73 -30.67
CA LEU A 125 10.39 -14.67 -29.63
C LEU A 125 11.91 -14.63 -29.40
N VAL A 126 12.71 -14.57 -30.47
CA VAL A 126 14.17 -14.52 -30.39
C VAL A 126 14.65 -13.17 -29.84
N VAL A 127 14.05 -12.06 -30.29
CA VAL A 127 14.38 -10.71 -29.82
C VAL A 127 14.10 -10.58 -28.32
N GLU A 128 12.93 -11.02 -27.84
CA GLU A 128 12.57 -10.97 -26.42
C GLU A 128 13.53 -11.80 -25.55
N ARG A 129 13.88 -13.01 -26.00
CA ARG A 129 14.83 -13.86 -25.27
C ARG A 129 16.21 -13.19 -25.19
N ASN A 130 16.70 -12.64 -26.28
CA ASN A 130 18.00 -11.95 -26.29
C ASN A 130 18.00 -10.74 -25.34
N GLN A 131 16.93 -9.94 -25.34
CA GLN A 131 16.78 -8.82 -24.41
C GLN A 131 16.78 -9.29 -22.94
N ALA A 132 16.04 -10.34 -22.64
CA ALA A 132 15.93 -10.83 -21.27
C ALA A 132 17.24 -11.47 -20.77
N TRP A 133 17.97 -12.18 -21.63
CA TRP A 133 19.32 -12.68 -21.31
C TRP A 133 20.31 -11.55 -21.04
N GLN A 134 20.28 -10.50 -21.85
CA GLN A 134 21.16 -9.35 -21.67
C GLN A 134 20.83 -8.58 -20.38
N ARG A 135 19.55 -8.42 -20.03
CA ARG A 135 19.15 -7.78 -18.76
C ARG A 135 19.53 -8.62 -17.54
N LEU A 136 19.41 -9.95 -17.61
CA LEU A 136 19.95 -10.86 -16.59
C LEU A 136 21.48 -10.74 -16.46
N ALA A 137 22.21 -10.67 -17.58
CA ALA A 137 23.67 -10.49 -17.56
C ALA A 137 24.10 -9.14 -16.94
N MET A 138 23.22 -8.14 -16.93
CA MET A 138 23.42 -6.85 -16.25
C MET A 138 22.94 -6.86 -14.78
N GLY A 139 22.52 -8.00 -14.24
CA GLY A 139 22.04 -8.10 -12.84
C GLY A 139 20.65 -7.52 -12.60
N ILE A 140 19.89 -7.19 -13.65
CA ILE A 140 18.54 -6.63 -13.53
C ILE A 140 17.52 -7.77 -13.42
N TRP A 141 16.83 -7.84 -12.28
CA TRP A 141 15.78 -8.82 -11.99
C TRP A 141 14.49 -8.52 -12.76
N ILE A 142 13.95 -9.52 -13.46
CA ILE A 142 12.71 -9.37 -14.26
C ILE A 142 11.87 -10.64 -14.18
N GLU A 143 10.56 -10.48 -13.91
CA GLU A 143 9.57 -11.51 -14.19
C GLU A 143 9.46 -11.73 -15.70
N PHE A 144 9.90 -12.90 -16.17
CA PHE A 144 9.80 -13.25 -17.59
C PHE A 144 8.34 -13.35 -18.01
N ARG A 145 7.84 -12.32 -18.69
CA ARG A 145 6.55 -12.32 -19.38
C ARG A 145 6.81 -12.01 -20.86
N HIS A 146 6.22 -12.79 -21.75
CA HIS A 146 6.22 -12.49 -23.18
C HIS A 146 5.55 -11.13 -23.43
N SER A 147 5.93 -10.43 -24.50
CA SER A 147 5.26 -9.17 -24.81
C SER A 147 3.79 -9.42 -25.12
N LEU A 148 2.98 -8.41 -24.82
CA LEU A 148 1.58 -8.40 -25.16
C LEU A 148 1.35 -8.59 -26.68
N GLY A 149 2.29 -8.13 -27.51
CA GLY A 149 2.26 -8.33 -28.96
C GLY A 149 2.43 -9.80 -29.37
N LEU A 150 3.38 -10.53 -28.76
CA LEU A 150 3.59 -11.96 -29.04
C LEU A 150 2.40 -12.81 -28.62
N LEU A 151 1.90 -12.56 -27.40
CA LEU A 151 0.75 -13.27 -26.85
C LEU A 151 -0.49 -13.04 -27.71
N LEU A 152 -0.75 -11.78 -28.10
CA LEU A 152 -1.87 -11.44 -28.96
C LEU A 152 -1.75 -12.08 -30.35
N LEU A 153 -0.55 -12.19 -30.90
CA LEU A 153 -0.35 -12.88 -32.18
C LEU A 153 -0.70 -14.38 -32.08
N TRP A 154 -0.23 -15.08 -31.04
CA TRP A 154 -0.56 -16.49 -30.84
C TRP A 154 -2.02 -16.73 -30.47
N THR A 155 -2.64 -15.85 -29.67
CA THR A 155 -4.06 -15.96 -29.35
C THR A 155 -4.92 -15.80 -30.59
N VAL A 156 -4.63 -14.82 -31.44
CA VAL A 156 -5.36 -14.59 -32.70
C VAL A 156 -5.10 -15.73 -33.68
N ALA A 157 -3.87 -16.26 -33.76
CA ALA A 157 -3.56 -17.41 -34.60
C ALA A 157 -4.33 -18.67 -34.16
N PHE A 158 -4.41 -18.94 -32.86
CA PHE A 158 -5.21 -20.06 -32.35
C PHE A 158 -6.71 -19.83 -32.53
N ALA A 159 -7.21 -18.62 -32.29
CA ALA A 159 -8.62 -18.27 -32.52
C ALA A 159 -9.02 -18.44 -34.00
N ALA A 160 -8.13 -18.09 -34.93
CA ALA A 160 -8.35 -18.28 -36.36
C ALA A 160 -8.52 -19.76 -36.75
N GLU A 161 -7.72 -20.67 -36.17
CA GLU A 161 -7.86 -22.11 -36.42
C GLU A 161 -9.18 -22.68 -35.85
N ASN A 162 -9.71 -22.09 -34.76
CA ASN A 162 -11.03 -22.45 -34.23
C ASN A 162 -12.17 -21.92 -35.11
N LEU A 163 -11.99 -20.78 -35.79
CA LEU A 163 -12.99 -20.23 -36.71
C LEU A 163 -13.29 -21.16 -37.89
N ALA A 164 -12.35 -22.02 -38.28
CA ALA A 164 -12.55 -23.08 -39.27
C ALA A 164 -13.67 -24.08 -38.89
N LEU A 165 -13.92 -24.28 -37.60
CA LEU A 165 -14.96 -25.20 -37.08
C LEU A 165 -16.38 -24.68 -37.35
N VAL A 166 -16.56 -23.36 -37.51
CA VAL A 166 -17.85 -22.75 -37.85
C VAL A 166 -18.38 -23.27 -39.19
N SER A 167 -17.49 -23.68 -40.09
CA SER A 167 -17.82 -24.19 -41.42
C SER A 167 -17.89 -25.72 -41.49
N TRP A 168 -18.10 -26.40 -40.36
CA TRP A 168 -18.13 -27.88 -40.28
C TRP A 168 -19.09 -28.53 -41.28
N ASN A 169 -20.24 -27.89 -41.53
CA ASN A 169 -21.29 -28.42 -42.41
C ASN A 169 -21.13 -28.01 -43.89
N SER A 170 -20.08 -27.28 -44.24
CA SER A 170 -19.87 -26.82 -45.62
C SER A 170 -19.15 -27.88 -46.47
N PRO A 171 -19.67 -28.23 -47.65
CA PRO A 171 -19.03 -29.19 -48.55
C PRO A 171 -17.76 -28.65 -49.24
N GLN A 172 -17.53 -27.32 -49.19
CA GLN A 172 -16.33 -26.68 -49.72
C GLN A 172 -15.10 -26.86 -48.80
N TRP A 173 -15.33 -27.27 -47.56
CA TRP A 173 -14.30 -27.49 -46.56
C TRP A 173 -13.90 -28.97 -46.49
N TRP A 174 -12.75 -29.24 -45.89
CA TRP A 174 -12.14 -30.58 -45.81
C TRP A 174 -12.84 -31.56 -44.85
N TRP A 175 -13.97 -31.18 -44.24
CA TRP A 175 -14.69 -31.95 -43.22
C TRP A 175 -15.31 -33.25 -43.76
N ALA A 176 -15.79 -33.23 -45.00
CA ALA A 176 -16.45 -34.39 -45.65
C ALA A 176 -15.47 -35.54 -45.98
N ARG A 177 -14.16 -35.26 -46.10
CA ARG A 177 -13.09 -36.24 -46.39
C ARG A 177 -13.38 -37.15 -47.59
N ALA A 178 -14.11 -36.64 -48.58
CA ALA A 178 -14.53 -37.38 -49.76
C ALA A 178 -13.34 -37.70 -50.68
N ASP A 179 -12.47 -36.71 -50.89
CA ASP A 179 -11.32 -36.82 -51.81
C ASP A 179 -9.97 -36.86 -51.09
N LEU A 180 -8.95 -37.37 -51.78
CA LEU A 180 -7.56 -37.39 -51.28
C LEU A 180 -7.07 -35.97 -50.92
N SER A 181 -7.47 -34.95 -51.68
CA SER A 181 -7.15 -33.56 -51.38
C SER A 181 -7.77 -33.06 -50.06
N GLN A 182 -9.01 -33.46 -49.76
CA GLN A 182 -9.67 -33.13 -48.50
C GLN A 182 -9.04 -33.86 -47.31
N LYS A 183 -8.64 -35.13 -47.47
CA LYS A 183 -7.93 -35.89 -46.43
C LYS A 183 -6.60 -35.24 -46.06
N VAL A 184 -5.80 -34.82 -47.06
CA VAL A 184 -4.52 -34.12 -46.85
C VAL A 184 -4.73 -32.76 -46.17
N GLN A 185 -5.75 -32.00 -46.59
CA GLN A 185 -6.07 -30.70 -45.98
C GLN A 185 -6.51 -30.82 -44.52
N PHE A 186 -7.33 -31.83 -44.21
CA PHE A 186 -7.72 -32.11 -42.83
C PHE A 186 -6.50 -32.47 -41.96
N SER A 187 -5.59 -33.33 -42.44
CA SER A 187 -4.37 -33.66 -41.67
C SER A 187 -3.46 -32.45 -41.42
N LEU A 188 -3.31 -31.56 -42.41
CA LEU A 188 -2.49 -30.35 -42.26
C LEU A 188 -3.19 -29.29 -41.40
N TRP A 189 -4.52 -29.24 -41.38
CA TRP A 189 -5.27 -28.42 -40.44
C TRP A 189 -5.13 -28.93 -39.00
N VAL A 190 -5.25 -30.24 -38.76
CA VAL A 190 -5.02 -30.83 -37.42
C VAL A 190 -3.61 -30.49 -36.91
N LEU A 191 -2.60 -30.59 -37.78
CA LEU A 191 -1.23 -30.23 -37.42
C LEU A 191 -1.10 -28.74 -37.07
N ARG A 192 -1.71 -27.83 -37.84
CA ARG A 192 -1.76 -26.39 -37.53
C ARG A 192 -2.48 -26.11 -36.21
N TYR A 193 -3.60 -26.79 -35.95
CA TYR A 193 -4.36 -26.64 -34.72
C TYR A 193 -3.54 -27.01 -33.48
N VAL A 194 -2.83 -28.14 -33.52
CA VAL A 194 -1.96 -28.61 -32.43
C VAL A 194 -0.77 -27.66 -32.22
N VAL A 195 -0.14 -27.18 -33.30
CA VAL A 195 1.02 -26.28 -33.20
C VAL A 195 0.62 -24.91 -32.66
N SER A 196 -0.44 -24.30 -33.20
CA SER A 196 -0.94 -23.01 -32.73
C SER A 196 -1.48 -23.09 -31.30
N GLY A 197 -2.16 -24.18 -30.94
CA GLY A 197 -2.63 -24.43 -29.57
C GLY A 197 -1.49 -24.64 -28.59
N GLY A 198 -0.46 -25.40 -28.98
CA GLY A 198 0.75 -25.61 -28.19
C GLY A 198 1.51 -24.30 -27.92
N LEU A 199 1.66 -23.44 -28.94
CA LEU A 199 2.27 -22.11 -28.78
C LEU A 199 1.44 -21.17 -27.91
N PHE A 200 0.11 -21.21 -28.03
CA PHE A 200 -0.77 -20.45 -27.16
C PHE A 200 -0.64 -20.87 -25.68
N ILE A 201 -0.66 -22.18 -25.40
CA ILE A 201 -0.53 -22.71 -24.03
C ILE A 201 0.85 -22.40 -23.45
N LEU A 202 1.92 -22.66 -24.21
CA LEU A 202 3.29 -22.36 -23.77
C LEU A 202 3.53 -20.85 -23.62
N GLY A 203 2.90 -20.03 -24.48
CA GLY A 203 2.95 -18.58 -24.39
C GLY A 203 2.30 -18.06 -23.10
N LEU A 204 1.14 -18.60 -22.71
CA LEU A 204 0.51 -18.26 -21.43
C LEU A 204 1.33 -18.70 -20.22
N TRP A 205 2.05 -19.82 -20.35
CA TRP A 205 2.92 -20.34 -19.29
C TRP A 205 4.24 -19.60 -19.15
N ALA A 206 4.69 -18.88 -20.20
CA ALA A 206 5.92 -18.08 -20.27
C ALA A 206 7.08 -18.73 -19.48
N PRO A 207 7.70 -19.81 -19.99
CA PRO A 207 8.68 -20.60 -19.25
C PRO A 207 10.03 -19.86 -19.13
N GLY A 208 10.06 -18.81 -18.30
CA GLY A 208 11.28 -18.23 -17.76
C GLY A 208 11.81 -19.12 -16.63
N LEU A 209 13.14 -19.22 -16.54
CA LEU A 209 13.84 -19.90 -15.45
C LEU A 209 13.20 -19.47 -14.11
N ARG A 210 12.76 -20.46 -13.31
CA ARG A 210 12.19 -20.20 -11.99
C ARG A 210 13.14 -19.30 -11.18
N PRO A 211 12.66 -18.21 -10.57
CA PRO A 211 13.38 -17.62 -9.46
C PRO A 211 13.47 -18.67 -8.37
N GLN A 212 14.66 -18.81 -7.78
CA GLN A 212 14.80 -19.48 -6.50
C GLN A 212 13.88 -18.76 -5.51
N SER A 213 12.95 -19.50 -4.93
CA SER A 213 11.95 -19.02 -4.00
C SER A 213 12.63 -18.50 -2.73
N TYR A 214 12.70 -17.18 -2.59
CA TYR A 214 12.81 -16.53 -1.28
C TYR A 214 11.65 -15.55 -1.15
N ALA A 215 10.61 -16.00 -0.45
CA ALA A 215 9.58 -15.14 0.11
C ALA A 215 8.76 -15.95 1.13
N LEU A 216 9.34 -16.17 2.30
CA LEU A 216 8.58 -16.24 3.54
C LEU A 216 9.10 -15.09 4.41
N LYS A 217 8.77 -13.86 4.01
CA LYS A 217 8.65 -12.76 4.97
C LYS A 217 7.29 -12.94 5.63
N VAL A 218 7.27 -13.76 6.67
CA VAL A 218 6.20 -13.68 7.66
C VAL A 218 6.34 -12.30 8.29
N ASN A 219 5.31 -11.49 8.16
CA ASN A 219 5.15 -10.28 8.96
C ASN A 219 5.10 -10.70 10.45
N GLU A 220 6.23 -10.72 11.13
CA GLU A 220 6.27 -10.79 12.60
C GLU A 220 5.94 -9.41 13.24
N GLU A 221 5.87 -8.35 12.44
CA GLU A 221 5.47 -7.02 12.92
C GLU A 221 3.97 -6.87 13.19
N ASP A 222 3.14 -7.79 12.68
CA ASP A 222 1.72 -7.81 13.04
C ASP A 222 1.47 -8.44 14.43
N GLN A 223 2.48 -9.07 15.06
CA GLN A 223 2.30 -9.78 16.34
C GLN A 223 2.57 -8.93 17.59
N ASP A 224 3.47 -7.95 17.54
CA ASP A 224 3.74 -7.07 18.70
C ASP A 224 2.75 -5.90 18.84
N VAL A 225 1.95 -5.64 17.80
CA VAL A 225 0.98 -4.53 17.75
C VAL A 225 -0.42 -4.95 18.27
N GLU A 226 -0.71 -6.26 18.38
CA GLU A 226 -1.97 -6.76 18.93
C GLU A 226 -2.06 -6.71 20.48
N ARG A 227 -0.96 -6.38 21.17
CA ARG A 227 -0.92 -6.27 22.65
C ARG A 227 -1.65 -5.04 23.24
N SER A 228 -2.21 -4.16 22.42
CA SER A 228 -2.94 -2.96 22.89
C SER A 228 -4.37 -2.91 22.34
N GLN A 229 -5.18 -3.91 22.69
CA GLN A 229 -6.65 -3.83 22.63
C GLN A 229 -7.23 -3.77 24.03
N VAL A 230 -6.89 -2.71 24.77
CA VAL A 230 -7.65 -2.31 25.94
C VAL A 230 -7.67 -0.78 25.98
N GLN A 231 -8.88 -0.22 26.12
CA GLN A 231 -9.22 1.20 26.30
C GLN A 231 -9.10 2.11 25.07
N SER A 232 -10.01 1.93 24.11
CA SER A 232 -10.66 3.10 23.53
C SER A 232 -11.72 3.57 24.54
N THR A 233 -11.59 4.81 24.99
CA THR A 233 -12.47 5.53 25.91
C THR A 233 -13.95 5.17 25.76
N GLU A 234 -14.60 4.89 26.88
CA GLU A 234 -16.04 4.79 27.03
C GLU A 234 -16.68 6.15 26.73
N GLU A 235 -16.87 6.50 25.46
CA GLU A 235 -17.82 7.52 25.08
C GLU A 235 -18.90 6.90 24.19
N ALA A 236 -20.14 6.99 24.65
CA ALA A 236 -21.31 6.52 23.95
C ALA A 236 -21.39 7.20 22.57
N PRO A 237 -21.57 6.46 21.46
CA PRO A 237 -21.75 7.11 20.18
C PRO A 237 -23.14 7.77 20.18
N GLY A 238 -23.16 9.09 20.25
CA GLY A 238 -24.25 9.85 19.64
C GLY A 238 -24.43 9.35 18.20
N SER A 239 -25.68 9.27 17.72
CA SER A 239 -26.01 8.76 16.38
C SER A 239 -24.99 9.22 15.33
N THR A 240 -24.31 8.26 14.69
CA THR A 240 -23.25 8.44 13.66
C THR A 240 -23.68 9.42 12.54
N TRP A 241 -24.99 9.63 12.39
CA TRP A 241 -25.62 10.45 11.37
C TRP A 241 -25.89 11.90 11.80
N ARG A 242 -25.80 12.26 13.09
CA ARG A 242 -26.15 13.60 13.60
C ARG A 242 -25.32 14.74 12.99
N ASP A 243 -24.12 14.45 12.46
CA ASP A 243 -23.20 15.44 11.86
C ASP A 243 -22.71 15.10 10.45
N LEU A 244 -23.42 14.23 9.72
CA LEU A 244 -23.00 13.74 8.39
C LEU A 244 -22.67 14.88 7.42
N GLY A 245 -23.48 15.95 7.40
CA GLY A 245 -23.29 17.08 6.49
C GLY A 245 -22.02 17.89 6.77
N ARG A 246 -21.65 18.06 8.04
CA ARG A 246 -20.39 18.74 8.43
C ARG A 246 -19.19 17.86 8.10
N LYS A 247 -19.28 16.55 8.40
CA LYS A 247 -18.22 15.57 8.10
C LYS A 247 -17.98 15.45 6.58
N LEU A 248 -19.04 15.40 5.77
CA LEU A 248 -18.97 15.40 4.30
C LEU A 248 -18.39 16.70 3.72
N ARG A 249 -18.72 17.85 4.30
CA ARG A 249 -18.16 19.15 3.86
C ARG A 249 -16.66 19.27 4.16
N LEU A 250 -16.19 18.68 5.25
CA LEU A 250 -14.75 18.60 5.53
C LEU A 250 -14.06 17.67 4.52
N LEU A 251 -14.67 16.53 4.22
CA LEU A 251 -14.16 15.57 3.22
C LEU A 251 -14.10 16.14 1.81
N SER A 252 -15.07 16.97 1.40
CA SER A 252 -15.09 17.56 0.06
C SER A 252 -13.85 18.42 -0.25
N GLY A 253 -13.23 19.01 0.78
CA GLY A 253 -11.97 19.74 0.66
C GLY A 253 -10.75 18.85 0.36
N TYR A 254 -10.77 17.60 0.79
CA TYR A 254 -9.70 16.60 0.55
C TYR A 254 -9.92 15.76 -0.71
N LEU A 255 -11.19 15.69 -1.14
CA LEU A 255 -11.69 15.04 -2.35
C LEU A 255 -11.20 15.72 -3.62
N TRP A 256 -11.11 17.05 -3.58
CA TRP A 256 -10.70 17.85 -4.71
C TRP A 256 -9.17 18.01 -4.67
N PRO A 257 -8.41 17.39 -5.61
CA PRO A 257 -6.97 17.55 -5.65
C PRO A 257 -6.62 18.99 -6.01
N ARG A 258 -6.39 19.82 -4.98
CA ARG A 258 -5.92 21.19 -5.12
C ARG A 258 -4.44 21.14 -5.55
N GLY A 259 -4.13 21.82 -6.65
CA GLY A 259 -2.74 21.95 -7.15
C GLY A 259 -2.42 21.22 -8.45
N SER A 260 -3.27 20.34 -8.98
CA SER A 260 -3.05 19.74 -10.32
C SER A 260 -4.33 19.66 -11.17
N PRO A 261 -4.43 20.42 -12.28
CA PRO A 261 -5.62 20.41 -13.12
C PRO A 261 -5.83 19.06 -13.82
N ALA A 262 -4.75 18.31 -14.07
CA ALA A 262 -4.83 16.96 -14.63
C ALA A 262 -5.59 15.98 -13.74
N LEU A 263 -5.38 16.00 -12.41
CA LEU A 263 -6.12 15.13 -11.49
C LEU A 263 -7.58 15.58 -11.34
N GLN A 264 -7.86 16.88 -11.41
CA GLN A 264 -9.23 17.40 -11.40
C GLN A 264 -10.01 16.93 -12.63
N LEU A 265 -9.38 16.95 -13.81
CA LEU A 265 -9.96 16.38 -15.04
C LEU A 265 -10.26 14.88 -14.87
N VAL A 266 -9.34 14.12 -14.26
CA VAL A 266 -9.56 12.69 -13.98
C VAL A 266 -10.77 12.47 -13.08
N VAL A 267 -10.96 13.28 -12.04
CA VAL A 267 -12.16 13.21 -11.19
C VAL A 267 -13.43 13.46 -12.00
N LEU A 268 -13.45 14.48 -12.86
CA LEU A 268 -14.59 14.76 -13.74
C LEU A 268 -14.87 13.61 -14.71
N ILE A 269 -13.83 13.01 -15.29
CA ILE A 269 -13.96 11.81 -16.14
C ILE A 269 -14.56 10.65 -15.34
N CYS A 270 -14.10 10.41 -14.11
CA CYS A 270 -14.67 9.36 -13.25
C CYS A 270 -16.15 9.58 -12.95
N LEU A 271 -16.57 10.83 -12.69
CA LEU A 271 -17.99 11.19 -12.51
C LEU A 271 -18.79 11.01 -13.81
N GLY A 272 -18.20 11.35 -14.96
CA GLY A 272 -18.81 11.10 -16.28
C GLY A 272 -18.99 9.61 -16.58
N LEU A 273 -17.97 8.79 -16.30
CA LEU A 273 -18.03 7.33 -16.44
C LEU A 273 -19.07 6.72 -15.47
N MET A 274 -19.19 7.27 -14.27
CA MET A 274 -20.24 6.86 -13.32
C MET A 274 -21.63 7.13 -13.89
N GLY A 275 -21.87 8.31 -14.47
CA GLY A 275 -23.13 8.62 -15.16
C GLY A 275 -23.40 7.69 -16.34
N LEU A 276 -22.38 7.42 -17.17
CA LEU A 276 -22.46 6.47 -18.28
C LEU A 276 -22.85 5.06 -17.79
N GLU A 277 -22.28 4.61 -16.68
CA GLU A 277 -22.59 3.31 -16.07
C GLU A 277 -24.08 3.18 -15.71
N ARG A 278 -24.70 4.26 -15.20
CA ARG A 278 -26.15 4.28 -14.90
C ARG A 278 -26.99 4.18 -16.17
N GLY A 279 -26.57 4.88 -17.23
CA GLY A 279 -27.21 4.77 -18.54
C GLY A 279 -27.14 3.34 -19.10
N LEU A 280 -25.96 2.71 -19.03
CA LEU A 280 -25.77 1.32 -19.45
C LEU A 280 -26.63 0.34 -18.63
N ASN A 281 -26.76 0.58 -17.32
CA ASN A 281 -27.61 -0.21 -16.44
C ASN A 281 -29.08 -0.23 -16.87
N VAL A 282 -29.59 0.86 -17.44
CA VAL A 282 -30.95 0.92 -17.96
C VAL A 282 -31.05 0.30 -19.36
N LEU A 283 -30.06 0.56 -20.22
CA LEU A 283 -30.09 0.15 -21.62
C LEU A 283 -29.99 -1.38 -21.80
N VAL A 284 -29.16 -2.08 -21.01
CA VAL A 284 -28.92 -3.52 -21.20
C VAL A 284 -30.21 -4.35 -21.12
N PRO A 285 -31.06 -4.22 -20.07
CA PRO A 285 -32.34 -4.92 -20.02
C PRO A 285 -33.31 -4.54 -21.16
N ILE A 286 -33.29 -3.29 -21.63
CA ILE A 286 -34.13 -2.83 -22.75
C ILE A 286 -33.73 -3.53 -24.05
N PHE A 287 -32.43 -3.64 -24.34
CA PHE A 287 -31.97 -4.38 -25.50
C PHE A 287 -32.27 -5.88 -25.38
N TYR A 288 -32.23 -6.44 -24.16
CA TYR A 288 -32.63 -7.82 -23.95
C TYR A 288 -34.12 -8.06 -24.23
N ARG A 289 -35.00 -7.14 -23.81
CA ARG A 289 -36.41 -7.11 -24.21
C ARG A 289 -36.57 -7.13 -25.73
N ASN A 290 -35.86 -6.23 -26.41
CA ASN A 290 -36.00 -6.07 -27.86
C ASN A 290 -35.61 -7.36 -28.60
N ILE A 291 -34.59 -8.09 -28.13
CA ILE A 291 -34.21 -9.40 -28.68
C ILE A 291 -35.38 -10.40 -28.56
N VAL A 292 -36.00 -10.49 -27.38
CA VAL A 292 -37.13 -11.41 -27.13
C VAL A 292 -38.35 -11.04 -27.99
N ASN A 293 -38.64 -9.75 -28.14
CA ASN A 293 -39.76 -9.30 -28.96
C ASN A 293 -39.52 -9.60 -30.45
N LEU A 294 -38.33 -9.29 -30.99
CA LEU A 294 -37.96 -9.59 -32.37
C LEU A 294 -37.99 -11.10 -32.68
N LEU A 295 -37.59 -11.94 -31.72
CA LEU A 295 -37.67 -13.40 -31.83
C LEU A 295 -39.12 -13.88 -31.89
N THR A 296 -40.00 -13.26 -31.09
CA THR A 296 -41.42 -13.61 -31.01
C THR A 296 -42.17 -13.17 -32.27
N GLU A 297 -41.83 -12.00 -32.82
CA GLU A 297 -42.40 -11.43 -34.05
C GLU A 297 -41.82 -12.05 -35.34
N LYS A 298 -40.84 -12.97 -35.23
CA LYS A 298 -40.13 -13.58 -36.37
C LYS A 298 -39.54 -12.54 -37.34
N ALA A 299 -38.92 -11.50 -36.76
CA ALA A 299 -38.28 -10.41 -37.50
C ALA A 299 -37.13 -10.90 -38.41
N PRO A 300 -36.73 -10.12 -39.44
CA PRO A 300 -35.63 -10.49 -40.31
C PRO A 300 -34.32 -10.71 -39.56
N TRP A 301 -33.52 -11.69 -40.00
CA TRP A 301 -32.27 -12.09 -39.35
C TRP A 301 -31.28 -10.92 -39.19
N SER A 302 -31.27 -9.97 -40.12
CA SER A 302 -30.39 -8.80 -40.09
C SER A 302 -30.67 -7.90 -38.88
N SER A 303 -31.93 -7.59 -38.56
CA SER A 303 -32.28 -6.76 -37.41
C SER A 303 -32.01 -7.48 -36.09
N LEU A 304 -32.25 -8.79 -36.04
CA LEU A 304 -31.97 -9.62 -34.87
C LEU A 304 -30.47 -9.67 -34.58
N ALA A 305 -29.65 -9.97 -35.59
CA ALA A 305 -28.20 -10.05 -35.44
C ALA A 305 -27.61 -8.73 -34.94
N TRP A 306 -28.07 -7.59 -35.46
CA TRP A 306 -27.59 -6.27 -35.05
C TRP A 306 -27.96 -5.92 -33.61
N THR A 307 -29.17 -6.29 -33.19
CA THR A 307 -29.64 -6.09 -31.81
C THR A 307 -28.85 -6.96 -30.83
N VAL A 308 -28.56 -8.22 -31.18
CA VAL A 308 -27.76 -9.14 -30.35
C VAL A 308 -26.32 -8.64 -30.21
N ILE A 309 -25.68 -8.20 -31.30
CA ILE A 309 -24.31 -7.63 -31.24
C ILE A 309 -24.27 -6.40 -30.33
N THR A 310 -25.26 -5.51 -30.47
CA THR A 310 -25.36 -4.30 -29.63
C THR A 310 -25.56 -4.67 -28.16
N TYR A 311 -26.43 -5.63 -27.85
CA TYR A 311 -26.64 -6.13 -26.50
C TYR A 311 -25.36 -6.70 -25.88
N VAL A 312 -24.63 -7.56 -26.61
CA VAL A 312 -23.38 -8.16 -26.12
C VAL A 312 -22.33 -7.08 -25.86
N PHE A 313 -22.22 -6.08 -26.73
CA PHE A 313 -21.32 -4.93 -26.53
C PHE A 313 -21.70 -4.10 -25.30
N LEU A 314 -22.98 -3.75 -25.14
CA LEU A 314 -23.47 -3.05 -23.94
C LEU A 314 -23.25 -3.88 -22.67
N LYS A 315 -23.42 -5.21 -22.75
CA LYS A 315 -23.17 -6.11 -21.63
C LYS A 315 -21.69 -6.20 -21.27
N PHE A 316 -20.79 -6.12 -22.25
CA PHE A 316 -19.35 -5.98 -22.01
C PHE A 316 -19.00 -4.67 -21.30
N LEU A 317 -19.61 -3.56 -21.71
CA LEU A 317 -19.42 -2.26 -21.07
C LEU A 317 -19.95 -2.22 -19.63
N GLN A 318 -21.16 -2.76 -19.42
CA GLN A 318 -21.84 -2.83 -18.11
C GLN A 318 -21.17 -3.84 -17.16
N GLY A 319 -20.78 -5.00 -17.67
CA GLY A 319 -20.30 -6.14 -16.89
C GLY A 319 -21.37 -7.22 -16.66
N GLY A 320 -20.90 -8.43 -16.36
CA GLY A 320 -21.75 -9.60 -16.11
C GLY A 320 -21.17 -10.96 -16.54
N GLY A 321 -19.85 -11.05 -16.79
CA GLY A 321 -19.13 -12.32 -16.97
C GLY A 321 -18.44 -12.79 -15.68
N THR A 322 -17.46 -13.70 -15.78
CA THR A 322 -16.69 -14.29 -14.67
C THR A 322 -16.01 -13.27 -13.75
N GLY A 323 -15.79 -12.03 -14.24
CA GLY A 323 -15.49 -10.86 -13.41
C GLY A 323 -16.74 -10.00 -13.26
N SER A 324 -17.23 -9.84 -12.04
CA SER A 324 -18.44 -9.10 -11.68
C SER A 324 -18.44 -7.60 -12.03
N THR A 325 -17.36 -7.06 -12.59
CA THR A 325 -17.18 -5.65 -12.95
C THR A 325 -17.07 -5.43 -14.47
N GLY A 326 -17.82 -4.46 -15.01
CA GLY A 326 -17.77 -4.09 -16.42
C GLY A 326 -16.54 -3.30 -16.83
N PHE A 327 -16.30 -3.18 -18.14
CA PHE A 327 -15.17 -2.41 -18.68
C PHE A 327 -15.19 -0.94 -18.19
N VAL A 328 -16.38 -0.31 -18.17
CA VAL A 328 -16.53 1.09 -17.71
C VAL A 328 -16.18 1.22 -16.23
N SER A 329 -16.65 0.30 -15.39
CA SER A 329 -16.38 0.33 -13.95
C SER A 329 -14.90 0.05 -13.64
N ASN A 330 -14.26 -0.86 -14.38
CA ASN A 330 -12.82 -1.12 -14.26
C ASN A 330 -11.99 0.08 -14.71
N LEU A 331 -12.33 0.71 -15.83
CA LEU A 331 -11.65 1.91 -16.30
C LEU A 331 -11.80 3.07 -15.30
N ARG A 332 -13.01 3.29 -14.76
CA ARG A 332 -13.27 4.27 -13.71
C ARG A 332 -12.42 3.98 -12.47
N THR A 333 -12.39 2.73 -12.01
CA THR A 333 -11.60 2.32 -10.84
C THR A 333 -10.11 2.53 -11.08
N PHE A 334 -9.60 2.16 -12.26
CA PHE A 334 -8.21 2.38 -12.66
C PHE A 334 -7.81 3.86 -12.62
N LEU A 335 -8.66 4.74 -13.16
CA LEU A 335 -8.46 6.19 -13.11
C LEU A 335 -8.52 6.72 -11.66
N TRP A 336 -9.42 6.18 -10.85
CA TRP A 336 -9.61 6.59 -9.45
C TRP A 336 -8.41 6.26 -8.55
N ILE A 337 -7.68 5.16 -8.80
CA ILE A 337 -6.51 4.78 -8.00
C ILE A 337 -5.52 5.94 -7.86
N ARG A 338 -5.26 6.70 -8.93
CA ARG A 338 -4.35 7.85 -8.89
C ARG A 338 -4.85 8.97 -7.97
N VAL A 339 -6.16 9.24 -8.00
CA VAL A 339 -6.80 10.23 -7.12
C VAL A 339 -6.71 9.77 -5.67
N GLN A 340 -7.02 8.50 -5.40
CA GLN A 340 -6.95 7.91 -4.08
C GLN A 340 -5.54 7.99 -3.48
N GLN A 341 -4.52 7.61 -4.26
CA GLN A 341 -3.11 7.67 -3.83
C GLN A 341 -2.65 9.10 -3.53
N PHE A 342 -3.07 10.07 -4.36
CA PHE A 342 -2.78 11.48 -4.11
C PHE A 342 -3.41 11.95 -2.79
N THR A 343 -4.70 11.67 -2.57
CA THR A 343 -5.40 12.06 -1.34
C THR A 343 -4.79 11.37 -0.11
N SER A 344 -4.51 10.07 -0.18
CA SER A 344 -3.87 9.30 0.90
C SER A 344 -2.54 9.94 1.32
N ARG A 345 -1.67 10.22 0.34
CA ARG A 345 -0.36 10.86 0.60
C ARG A 345 -0.51 12.22 1.27
N GLN A 346 -1.43 13.07 0.79
CA GLN A 346 -1.62 14.41 1.38
C GLN A 346 -2.13 14.34 2.82
N VAL A 347 -3.06 13.43 3.11
CA VAL A 347 -3.59 13.24 4.48
C VAL A 347 -2.49 12.70 5.40
N GLN A 348 -1.75 11.68 4.97
CA GLN A 348 -0.63 11.11 5.74
C GLN A 348 0.46 12.15 6.03
N LEU A 349 0.91 12.90 5.02
CA LEU A 349 1.95 13.91 5.21
C LEU A 349 1.50 15.01 6.17
N ARG A 350 0.23 15.45 6.07
CA ARG A 350 -0.31 16.47 6.97
C ARG A 350 -0.42 15.96 8.42
N LEU A 351 -0.89 14.73 8.61
CA LEU A 351 -0.97 14.09 9.94
C LEU A 351 0.43 13.91 10.53
N PHE A 352 1.36 13.38 9.74
CA PHE A 352 2.73 13.12 10.18
C PHE A 352 3.48 14.42 10.53
N SER A 353 3.32 15.48 9.72
CA SER A 353 3.84 16.81 10.05
C SER A 353 3.26 17.33 11.35
N HIS A 354 1.94 17.23 11.55
CA HIS A 354 1.29 17.71 12.75
C HIS A 354 1.74 16.93 14.00
N LEU A 355 1.92 15.61 13.90
CA LEU A 355 2.45 14.79 14.99
C LEU A 355 3.82 15.25 15.47
N HIS A 356 4.70 15.67 14.55
CA HIS A 356 6.00 16.23 14.91
C HIS A 356 5.93 17.62 15.57
N GLU A 357 4.82 18.34 15.43
CA GLU A 357 4.58 19.63 16.09
C GLU A 357 3.99 19.49 17.50
N LEU A 358 3.45 18.31 17.85
CA LEU A 358 2.88 18.05 19.19
C LEU A 358 3.97 18.00 20.27
N SER A 359 3.59 18.33 21.51
CA SER A 359 4.55 18.48 22.60
C SER A 359 5.13 17.15 23.08
N LEU A 360 6.31 17.19 23.70
CA LEU A 360 6.96 15.99 24.24
C LEU A 360 6.10 15.30 25.30
N ARG A 361 5.32 16.06 26.11
CA ARG A 361 4.38 15.49 27.09
C ARG A 361 3.31 14.64 26.41
N TRP A 362 2.80 15.11 25.27
CA TRP A 362 1.80 14.39 24.49
C TRP A 362 2.33 13.04 23.97
N HIS A 363 3.60 13.03 23.51
CA HIS A 363 4.27 11.82 23.02
C HIS A 363 4.61 10.82 24.14
N LEU A 364 5.09 11.29 25.29
CA LEU A 364 5.41 10.41 26.42
C LEU A 364 4.17 9.79 27.08
N GLY A 365 3.01 10.44 26.96
CA GLY A 365 1.75 9.95 27.52
C GLY A 365 1.02 8.91 26.65
N ARG A 366 1.52 8.61 25.45
CA ARG A 366 0.88 7.68 24.50
C ARG A 366 1.87 6.66 23.95
N ARG A 367 1.36 5.47 23.62
CA ARG A 367 2.16 4.46 22.93
C ARG A 367 2.25 4.82 21.45
N THR A 368 3.47 4.89 20.90
CA THR A 368 3.70 5.28 19.50
C THR A 368 2.95 4.39 18.50
N GLY A 369 2.85 3.09 18.76
CA GLY A 369 2.10 2.15 17.91
C GLY A 369 0.59 2.44 17.85
N GLU A 370 -0.01 2.92 18.94
CA GLU A 370 -1.43 3.31 18.96
C GLU A 370 -1.66 4.58 18.12
N VAL A 371 -0.76 5.55 18.23
CA VAL A 371 -0.82 6.79 17.45
C VAL A 371 -0.67 6.52 15.95
N LEU A 372 0.32 5.71 15.56
CA LEU A 372 0.51 5.31 14.15
C LEU A 372 -0.71 4.58 13.61
N ARG A 373 -1.33 3.70 14.40
CA ARG A 373 -2.56 3.01 14.01
C ARG A 373 -3.73 3.97 13.79
N ILE A 374 -3.88 5.03 14.61
CA ILE A 374 -4.89 6.07 14.40
C ILE A 374 -4.62 6.80 13.07
N VAL A 375 -3.35 7.09 12.74
CA VAL A 375 -2.98 7.71 11.45
C VAL A 375 -3.29 6.81 10.26
N ASP A 376 -2.89 5.54 10.31
CA ASP A 376 -3.08 4.59 9.20
C ASP A 376 -4.55 4.26 8.98
N ARG A 377 -5.29 3.97 10.07
CA ARG A 377 -6.74 3.74 10.00
C ARG A 377 -7.46 4.98 9.56
N GLY A 378 -7.17 6.14 10.17
CA GLY A 378 -7.77 7.42 9.79
C GLY A 378 -7.62 7.72 8.30
N THR A 379 -6.41 7.56 7.76
CA THR A 379 -6.12 7.77 6.33
C THR A 379 -6.89 6.79 5.45
N SER A 380 -6.80 5.49 5.74
CA SER A 380 -7.51 4.45 5.00
C SER A 380 -9.02 4.68 5.03
N SER A 381 -9.56 5.04 6.19
CA SER A 381 -10.96 5.33 6.41
C SER A 381 -11.45 6.56 5.64
N VAL A 382 -10.66 7.63 5.53
CA VAL A 382 -11.01 8.79 4.67
C VAL A 382 -11.17 8.34 3.21
N THR A 383 -10.21 7.57 2.68
CA THR A 383 -10.27 7.11 1.28
C THR A 383 -11.36 6.06 1.04
N GLY A 384 -11.58 5.17 2.01
CA GLY A 384 -12.59 4.12 1.96
C GLY A 384 -13.99 4.68 2.06
N LEU A 385 -14.27 5.55 3.03
CA LEU A 385 -15.56 6.22 3.21
C LEU A 385 -15.94 6.96 1.93
N LEU A 386 -14.97 7.68 1.36
CA LEU A 386 -15.17 8.38 0.11
C LEU A 386 -15.57 7.44 -1.04
N SER A 387 -14.83 6.36 -1.22
CA SER A 387 -15.08 5.39 -2.27
C SER A 387 -16.43 4.69 -2.09
N TYR A 388 -16.80 4.33 -0.86
CA TYR A 388 -18.09 3.68 -0.57
C TYR A 388 -19.28 4.61 -0.80
N LEU A 389 -19.20 5.87 -0.37
CA LEU A 389 -20.30 6.82 -0.58
C LEU A 389 -20.46 7.20 -2.06
N VAL A 390 -19.37 7.55 -2.75
CA VAL A 390 -19.42 8.05 -4.13
C VAL A 390 -19.70 6.93 -5.13
N PHE A 391 -19.16 5.72 -4.93
CA PHE A 391 -19.25 4.67 -5.95
C PHE A 391 -20.22 3.54 -5.64
N ASN A 392 -20.67 3.39 -4.39
CA ASN A 392 -21.66 2.36 -4.05
C ASN A 392 -22.98 2.99 -3.58
N VAL A 393 -22.98 3.83 -2.55
CA VAL A 393 -24.24 4.36 -1.98
C VAL A 393 -24.96 5.32 -2.92
N LEU A 394 -24.29 6.39 -3.39
CA LEU A 394 -24.92 7.34 -4.31
C LEU A 394 -25.41 6.68 -5.60
N PRO A 395 -24.62 5.82 -6.27
CA PRO A 395 -25.06 5.21 -7.52
C PRO A 395 -26.18 4.17 -7.32
N THR A 396 -26.25 3.48 -6.17
CA THR A 396 -27.36 2.56 -5.87
C THR A 396 -28.67 3.27 -5.59
N LEU A 397 -28.64 4.36 -4.82
CA LEU A 397 -29.81 5.22 -4.63
C LEU A 397 -30.27 5.83 -5.96
N ALA A 398 -29.33 6.24 -6.82
CA ALA A 398 -29.64 6.71 -8.17
C ALA A 398 -30.27 5.60 -9.03
N ASP A 399 -29.72 4.38 -9.05
CA ASP A 399 -30.27 3.24 -9.81
C ASP A 399 -31.71 2.90 -9.35
N ILE A 400 -31.96 2.90 -8.04
CA ILE A 400 -33.31 2.68 -7.47
C ILE A 400 -34.27 3.78 -7.95
N THR A 401 -33.84 5.04 -7.87
CA THR A 401 -34.66 6.20 -8.29
C THR A 401 -34.97 6.15 -9.79
N ILE A 402 -33.95 5.88 -10.61
CA ILE A 402 -34.08 5.73 -12.06
C ILE A 402 -35.00 4.56 -12.39
N GLY A 403 -34.86 3.42 -11.70
CA GLY A 403 -35.72 2.24 -11.88
C GLY A 403 -37.19 2.53 -11.56
N ILE A 404 -37.48 3.20 -10.44
CA ILE A 404 -38.85 3.58 -10.06
C ILE A 404 -39.46 4.51 -11.11
N ILE A 405 -38.72 5.53 -11.52
CA ILE A 405 -39.15 6.48 -12.55
C ILE A 405 -39.40 5.76 -13.89
N TYR A 406 -38.50 4.88 -14.30
CA TYR A 406 -38.61 4.09 -15.52
C TYR A 406 -39.86 3.19 -15.52
N PHE A 407 -40.07 2.37 -14.47
CA PHE A 407 -41.23 1.48 -14.41
C PHE A 407 -42.56 2.23 -14.28
N SER A 408 -42.56 3.38 -13.61
CA SER A 408 -43.76 4.23 -13.50
C SER A 408 -44.17 4.82 -14.86
N MET A 409 -43.20 5.29 -15.66
CA MET A 409 -43.47 5.95 -16.95
C MET A 409 -43.73 4.96 -18.10
N PHE A 410 -42.99 3.84 -18.17
CA PHE A 410 -43.05 2.93 -19.32
C PHE A 410 -44.04 1.76 -19.15
N PHE A 411 -44.41 1.39 -17.93
CA PHE A 411 -45.38 0.32 -17.66
C PHE A 411 -46.66 0.89 -17.05
N ASN A 412 -46.63 1.16 -15.74
CA ASN A 412 -47.74 1.71 -14.96
C ASN A 412 -47.20 2.12 -13.57
N ALA A 413 -47.82 3.10 -12.93
CA ALA A 413 -47.55 3.51 -11.56
C ALA A 413 -47.57 2.34 -10.56
N TRP A 414 -48.39 1.31 -10.78
CA TRP A 414 -48.41 0.10 -9.93
C TRP A 414 -47.10 -0.69 -9.95
N PHE A 415 -46.42 -0.80 -11.11
CA PHE A 415 -45.11 -1.44 -11.18
C PHE A 415 -44.08 -0.62 -10.41
N GLY A 416 -44.07 0.70 -10.58
CA GLY A 416 -43.22 1.62 -9.82
C GLY A 416 -43.44 1.49 -8.30
N LEU A 417 -44.70 1.36 -7.86
CA LEU A 417 -45.06 1.17 -6.45
C LEU A 417 -44.55 -0.16 -5.89
N ILE A 418 -44.68 -1.26 -6.63
CA ILE A 418 -44.16 -2.57 -6.23
C ILE A 418 -42.64 -2.51 -6.04
N VAL A 419 -41.92 -1.91 -7.00
CA VAL A 419 -40.47 -1.75 -6.91
C VAL A 419 -40.10 -0.87 -5.72
N PHE A 420 -40.76 0.27 -5.53
CA PHE A 420 -40.53 1.16 -4.40
C PHE A 420 -40.75 0.45 -3.06
N LEU A 421 -41.85 -0.29 -2.90
CA LEU A 421 -42.18 -1.00 -1.67
C LEU A 421 -41.18 -2.12 -1.40
N CYS A 422 -40.84 -2.91 -2.42
CA CYS A 422 -39.85 -3.98 -2.29
C CYS A 422 -38.47 -3.45 -1.90
N MET A 423 -37.98 -2.41 -2.58
CA MET A 423 -36.65 -1.83 -2.32
C MET A 423 -36.58 -1.11 -0.96
N SER A 424 -37.65 -0.39 -0.59
CA SER A 424 -37.72 0.28 0.71
C SER A 424 -37.78 -0.74 1.86
N LEU A 425 -38.63 -1.76 1.73
CA LEU A 425 -38.72 -2.84 2.72
C LEU A 425 -37.39 -3.59 2.86
N TYR A 426 -36.72 -3.87 1.74
CA TYR A 426 -35.39 -4.48 1.73
C TYR A 426 -34.37 -3.62 2.51
N LEU A 427 -34.29 -2.32 2.22
CA LEU A 427 -33.35 -1.41 2.85
C LEU A 427 -33.58 -1.30 4.36
N ILE A 428 -34.84 -1.11 4.77
CA ILE A 428 -35.24 -0.97 6.18
C ILE A 428 -34.90 -2.25 6.95
N LEU A 429 -35.31 -3.41 6.45
CA LEU A 429 -35.01 -4.69 7.10
C LEU A 429 -33.51 -4.94 7.18
N THR A 430 -32.76 -4.62 6.13
CA THR A 430 -31.31 -4.77 6.11
C THR A 430 -30.65 -3.91 7.18
N ILE A 431 -31.05 -2.64 7.34
CA ILE A 431 -30.48 -1.74 8.35
C ILE A 431 -30.81 -2.25 9.76
N VAL A 432 -32.08 -2.54 10.04
CA VAL A 432 -32.54 -2.99 11.37
C VAL A 432 -31.85 -4.28 11.80
N VAL A 433 -31.80 -5.27 10.92
CA VAL A 433 -31.15 -6.56 11.21
C VAL A 433 -29.63 -6.40 11.32
N THR A 434 -29.01 -5.54 10.51
CA THR A 434 -27.57 -5.25 10.59
C THR A 434 -27.20 -4.59 11.92
N GLU A 435 -28.00 -3.65 12.39
CA GLU A 435 -27.80 -2.98 13.68
C GLU A 435 -27.94 -3.98 14.84
N TRP A 436 -29.00 -4.81 14.83
CA TRP A 436 -29.16 -5.88 15.80
C TRP A 436 -28.02 -6.89 15.78
N ARG A 437 -27.53 -7.29 14.60
CA ARG A 437 -26.41 -8.22 14.43
C ARG A 437 -25.07 -7.66 14.93
N THR A 438 -24.91 -6.33 14.89
CA THR A 438 -23.64 -5.68 15.25
C THR A 438 -23.20 -5.99 16.68
N LYS A 439 -24.14 -6.21 17.61
CA LYS A 439 -23.82 -6.62 18.99
C LYS A 439 -23.10 -7.98 19.06
N PHE A 440 -23.52 -8.97 18.25
CA PHE A 440 -22.90 -10.31 18.24
C PHE A 440 -21.50 -10.23 17.67
N ARG A 441 -21.30 -9.46 16.61
CA ARG A 441 -19.97 -9.30 16.03
C ARG A 441 -19.04 -8.48 16.93
N ARG A 442 -19.56 -7.51 17.69
CA ARG A 442 -18.77 -6.79 18.71
C ARG A 442 -18.30 -7.73 19.81
N ALA A 443 -19.20 -8.58 20.33
CA ALA A 443 -18.85 -9.58 21.33
C ALA A 443 -17.81 -10.58 20.79
N MET A 444 -18.02 -11.08 19.56
CA MET A 444 -17.09 -11.97 18.87
C MET A 444 -15.70 -11.34 18.73
N ASN A 445 -15.61 -10.10 18.23
CA ASN A 445 -14.33 -9.40 18.07
C ASN A 445 -13.62 -9.20 19.42
N LEU A 446 -14.34 -8.86 20.50
CA LEU A 446 -13.74 -8.70 21.83
C LEU A 446 -13.11 -10.02 22.32
N GLN A 447 -13.82 -11.13 22.11
CA GLN A 447 -13.33 -12.46 22.49
C GLN A 447 -12.18 -12.95 21.60
N GLU A 448 -12.21 -12.63 20.30
CA GLU A 448 -11.11 -12.89 19.36
C GLU A 448 -9.82 -12.23 19.84
N ASN A 449 -9.90 -10.94 20.15
CA ASN A 449 -8.81 -10.14 20.68
C ASN A 449 -8.25 -10.72 22.00
N ALA A 450 -9.13 -11.06 22.95
CA ALA A 450 -8.73 -11.66 24.21
C ALA A 450 -8.06 -13.03 24.01
N THR A 451 -8.54 -13.82 23.05
CA THR A 451 -7.97 -15.13 22.71
C THR A 451 -6.57 -14.99 22.09
N ARG A 452 -6.41 -14.06 21.13
CA ARG A 452 -5.10 -13.74 20.54
C ARG A 452 -4.11 -13.21 21.56
N ALA A 453 -4.55 -12.28 22.42
CA ALA A 453 -3.70 -11.72 23.47
C ALA A 453 -3.15 -12.80 24.41
N ARG A 454 -3.96 -13.81 24.77
CA ARG A 454 -3.52 -14.95 25.58
C ARG A 454 -2.45 -15.79 24.87
N ALA A 455 -2.63 -16.06 23.58
CA ALA A 455 -1.64 -16.81 22.80
C ALA A 455 -0.30 -16.06 22.71
N VAL A 456 -0.35 -14.77 22.39
CA VAL A 456 0.84 -13.90 22.32
C VAL A 456 1.54 -13.83 23.68
N ASP A 457 0.80 -13.69 24.77
CA ASP A 457 1.39 -13.63 26.11
C ASP A 457 2.09 -14.93 26.53
N SER A 458 1.51 -16.08 26.16
CA SER A 458 2.14 -17.38 26.38
C SER A 458 3.45 -17.54 25.58
N LEU A 459 3.46 -17.11 24.31
CA LEU A 459 4.64 -17.20 23.44
C LEU A 459 5.75 -16.23 23.84
N LEU A 460 5.41 -15.01 24.28
CA LEU A 460 6.41 -14.04 24.74
C LEU A 460 7.04 -14.46 26.07
N ASN A 461 6.31 -15.22 26.88
CA ASN A 461 6.81 -15.81 28.11
C ASN A 461 7.19 -17.29 27.92
N PHE A 462 7.69 -17.67 26.73
CA PHE A 462 8.03 -19.05 26.40
C PHE A 462 8.97 -19.69 27.42
N GLU A 463 10.01 -18.96 27.86
CA GLU A 463 10.94 -19.45 28.88
C GLU A 463 10.23 -19.77 30.19
N THR A 464 9.36 -18.87 30.66
CA THR A 464 8.56 -19.07 31.89
C THR A 464 7.69 -20.31 31.78
N VAL A 465 6.96 -20.47 30.66
CA VAL A 465 6.11 -21.64 30.43
C VAL A 465 6.94 -22.93 30.48
N LYS A 466 8.16 -22.91 29.94
CA LYS A 466 9.11 -24.03 29.98
C LYS A 466 9.71 -24.26 31.37
N TYR A 467 10.07 -23.22 32.11
CA TYR A 467 10.60 -23.34 33.48
C TYR A 467 9.62 -24.04 34.42
N TYR A 468 8.31 -23.87 34.21
CA TYR A 468 7.27 -24.45 35.05
C TYR A 468 6.58 -25.69 34.45
N ASN A 469 7.02 -26.20 33.28
CA ASN A 469 6.36 -27.30 32.55
C ASN A 469 4.84 -27.07 32.39
N ALA A 470 4.45 -25.83 32.11
CA ALA A 470 3.05 -25.38 32.09
C ALA A 470 2.41 -25.49 30.68
N GLU A 471 3.02 -26.22 29.74
CA GLU A 471 2.53 -26.26 28.36
C GLU A 471 1.12 -26.82 28.24
N GLY A 472 0.83 -27.91 28.96
CA GLY A 472 -0.51 -28.52 28.96
C GLY A 472 -1.58 -27.56 29.51
N TYR A 473 -1.23 -26.84 30.59
CA TYR A 473 -2.12 -25.85 31.21
C TYR A 473 -2.43 -24.69 30.24
N GLU A 474 -1.42 -24.13 29.58
CA GLU A 474 -1.62 -23.03 28.62
C GLU A 474 -2.40 -23.50 27.37
N VAL A 475 -2.18 -24.73 26.90
CA VAL A 475 -2.97 -25.31 25.80
C VAL A 475 -4.45 -25.44 26.18
N ASP A 476 -4.77 -25.92 27.38
CA ASP A 476 -6.16 -26.07 27.82
C ASP A 476 -6.83 -24.71 28.09
N ARG A 477 -6.10 -23.76 28.67
CA ARG A 477 -6.55 -22.37 28.84
C ARG A 477 -6.84 -21.68 27.50
N TYR A 478 -6.01 -21.95 26.49
CA TYR A 478 -6.22 -21.46 25.13
C TYR A 478 -7.41 -22.16 24.45
N ARG A 479 -7.57 -23.48 24.64
CA ARG A 479 -8.72 -24.25 24.17
C ARG A 479 -10.04 -23.67 24.70
N GLU A 480 -10.13 -23.37 25.99
CA GLU A 480 -11.33 -22.76 26.59
C GLU A 480 -11.63 -21.38 25.99
N ALA A 481 -10.59 -20.58 25.73
CA ALA A 481 -10.74 -19.29 25.06
C ALA A 481 -11.31 -19.44 23.63
N ILE A 482 -10.81 -20.44 22.88
CA ILE A 482 -11.29 -20.76 21.53
C ILE A 482 -12.76 -21.21 21.55
N VAL A 483 -13.16 -22.09 22.47
CA VAL A 483 -14.56 -22.56 22.52
C VAL A 483 -15.52 -21.39 22.77
N ASN A 484 -15.17 -20.50 23.72
CA ASN A 484 -15.96 -19.29 23.98
C ASN A 484 -16.02 -18.35 22.77
N TYR A 485 -14.93 -18.23 22.00
CA TYR A 485 -14.90 -17.49 20.75
C TYR A 485 -15.80 -18.13 19.69
N GLN A 486 -15.73 -19.45 19.51
CA GLN A 486 -16.51 -20.22 18.53
C GLN A 486 -18.02 -20.08 18.75
N ASP A 487 -18.49 -20.05 20.00
CA ASP A 487 -19.91 -19.83 20.32
C ASP A 487 -20.41 -18.45 19.84
N LEU A 488 -19.59 -17.41 19.96
CA LEU A 488 -19.90 -16.06 19.50
C LEU A 488 -19.77 -15.94 17.98
N GLU A 489 -18.79 -16.61 17.39
CA GLU A 489 -18.60 -16.72 15.95
C GLU A 489 -19.81 -17.40 15.29
N TRP A 490 -20.31 -18.49 15.86
CA TRP A 490 -21.51 -19.16 15.39
C TRP A 490 -22.72 -18.21 15.43
N LYS A 491 -22.95 -17.48 16.52
CA LYS A 491 -24.04 -16.47 16.61
C LYS A 491 -23.89 -15.36 15.56
N SER A 492 -22.67 -14.91 15.30
CA SER A 492 -22.35 -13.87 14.31
C SER A 492 -22.58 -14.35 12.86
N ASN A 493 -22.28 -15.62 12.57
CA ASN A 493 -22.49 -16.23 11.26
C ASN A 493 -23.96 -16.64 11.06
N ALA A 494 -24.60 -17.23 12.06
CA ALA A 494 -26.03 -17.57 12.03
C ALA A 494 -26.91 -16.33 11.79
N SER A 495 -26.58 -15.20 12.44
CA SER A 495 -27.28 -13.94 12.19
C SER A 495 -27.06 -13.37 10.78
N LEU A 496 -25.93 -13.64 10.12
CA LEU A 496 -25.71 -13.29 8.71
C LEU A 496 -26.57 -14.17 7.78
N VAL A 497 -26.66 -15.46 8.06
CA VAL A 497 -27.52 -16.37 7.31
C VAL A 497 -28.98 -15.94 7.44
N LEU A 498 -29.44 -15.60 8.66
CA LEU A 498 -30.78 -15.09 8.88
C LEU A 498 -31.07 -13.82 8.05
N LEU A 499 -30.14 -12.86 8.03
CA LEU A 499 -30.24 -11.66 7.20
C LEU A 499 -30.40 -12.01 5.72
N ASN A 500 -29.52 -12.86 5.18
CA ASN A 500 -29.57 -13.28 3.79
C ASN A 500 -30.89 -13.99 3.45
N GLN A 501 -31.44 -14.80 4.36
CA GLN A 501 -32.72 -15.48 4.14
C GLN A 501 -33.92 -14.52 4.19
N THR A 502 -33.95 -13.57 5.12
CA THR A 502 -34.99 -12.53 5.15
C THR A 502 -34.94 -11.69 3.88
N GLN A 503 -33.74 -11.33 3.42
CA GLN A 503 -33.51 -10.60 2.18
C GLN A 503 -34.01 -11.38 0.95
N ASN A 504 -33.63 -12.65 0.83
CA ASN A 504 -34.09 -13.55 -0.24
C ASN A 504 -35.62 -13.68 -0.25
N LEU A 505 -36.25 -13.76 0.92
CA LEU A 505 -37.71 -13.82 1.03
C LEU A 505 -38.38 -12.55 0.47
N VAL A 506 -37.88 -11.37 0.84
CA VAL A 506 -38.41 -10.08 0.36
C VAL A 506 -38.30 -9.97 -1.17
N ILE A 507 -37.15 -10.35 -1.73
CA ILE A 507 -36.93 -10.32 -3.19
C ILE A 507 -37.81 -11.35 -3.88
N GLY A 508 -37.91 -12.56 -3.32
CA GLY A 508 -38.76 -13.62 -3.86
C GLY A 508 -40.22 -13.17 -3.93
N LEU A 509 -40.73 -12.53 -2.87
CA LEU A 509 -42.09 -11.97 -2.84
C LEU A 509 -42.27 -10.80 -3.82
N GLY A 510 -41.30 -9.89 -3.92
CA GLY A 510 -41.34 -8.77 -4.86
C GLY A 510 -41.30 -9.23 -6.32
N LEU A 511 -40.43 -10.20 -6.63
CA LEU A 511 -40.33 -10.82 -7.94
C LEU A 511 -41.60 -11.60 -8.27
N LEU A 512 -42.17 -12.36 -7.32
CA LEU A 512 -43.42 -13.09 -7.50
C LEU A 512 -44.58 -12.13 -7.82
N ALA A 513 -44.77 -11.09 -7.01
CA ALA A 513 -45.85 -10.12 -7.18
C ALA A 513 -45.75 -9.38 -8.51
N GLY A 514 -44.56 -8.87 -8.84
CA GLY A 514 -44.35 -8.14 -10.09
C GLY A 514 -44.39 -9.04 -11.33
N SER A 515 -43.89 -10.27 -11.23
CA SER A 515 -43.95 -11.24 -12.35
C SER A 515 -45.37 -11.71 -12.61
N LEU A 516 -46.18 -11.95 -11.57
CA LEU A 516 -47.61 -12.27 -11.72
C LEU A 516 -48.38 -11.13 -12.36
N LEU A 517 -48.16 -9.89 -11.92
CA LEU A 517 -48.78 -8.72 -12.52
C LEU A 517 -48.36 -8.55 -14.00
N CYS A 518 -47.06 -8.71 -14.29
CA CYS A 518 -46.56 -8.63 -15.66
C CYS A 518 -47.15 -9.74 -16.54
N ALA A 519 -47.20 -10.98 -16.05
CA ALA A 519 -47.80 -12.11 -16.76
C ALA A 519 -49.28 -11.88 -17.05
N TYR A 520 -50.03 -11.29 -16.11
CA TYR A 520 -51.43 -10.89 -16.33
C TYR A 520 -51.55 -9.88 -17.47
N PHE A 521 -50.76 -8.81 -17.46
CA PHE A 521 -50.78 -7.79 -18.53
C PHE A 521 -50.32 -8.32 -19.89
N VAL A 522 -49.40 -9.29 -19.92
CA VAL A 522 -49.01 -10.01 -21.15
C VAL A 522 -50.15 -10.89 -21.65
N SER A 523 -50.88 -11.57 -20.74
CA SER A 523 -52.04 -12.40 -21.12
C SER A 523 -53.21 -11.55 -21.66
N GLU A 524 -53.37 -10.32 -21.17
CA GLU A 524 -54.32 -9.34 -21.70
C GLU A 524 -53.83 -8.60 -22.95
N GLN A 525 -52.66 -8.96 -23.50
CA GLN A 525 -52.02 -8.32 -24.66
C GLN A 525 -51.73 -6.81 -24.51
N LYS A 526 -51.61 -6.32 -23.28
CA LYS A 526 -51.22 -4.92 -23.00
C LYS A 526 -49.70 -4.73 -22.96
N LEU A 527 -48.94 -5.82 -22.77
CA LEU A 527 -47.48 -5.86 -22.77
C LEU A 527 -46.97 -7.00 -23.65
N GLN A 528 -45.74 -6.90 -24.15
CA GLN A 528 -45.10 -7.94 -24.95
C GLN A 528 -44.35 -8.96 -24.07
N VAL A 529 -44.03 -10.13 -24.63
CA VAL A 529 -43.31 -11.20 -23.91
C VAL A 529 -41.92 -10.74 -23.43
N GLY A 530 -41.25 -9.86 -24.17
CA GLY A 530 -39.97 -9.29 -23.76
C GLY A 530 -40.07 -8.34 -22.56
N ASP A 531 -41.23 -7.71 -22.30
CA ASP A 531 -41.41 -6.85 -21.14
C ASP A 531 -41.36 -7.64 -19.82
N PHE A 532 -41.82 -8.90 -19.84
CA PHE A 532 -41.67 -9.83 -18.72
C PHE A 532 -40.20 -10.11 -18.40
N VAL A 533 -39.40 -10.36 -19.45
CA VAL A 533 -37.97 -10.62 -19.31
C VAL A 533 -37.23 -9.36 -18.83
N LEU A 534 -37.64 -8.18 -19.30
CA LEU A 534 -37.13 -6.90 -18.81
C LEU A 534 -37.36 -6.75 -17.31
N PHE A 535 -38.60 -6.96 -16.86
CA PHE A 535 -38.94 -6.84 -15.46
C PHE A 535 -38.08 -7.76 -14.59
N GLY A 536 -38.01 -9.06 -14.93
CA GLY A 536 -37.23 -10.02 -14.16
C GLY A 536 -35.73 -9.69 -14.10
N THR A 537 -35.13 -9.33 -15.24
CA THR A 537 -33.69 -9.02 -15.29
C THR A 537 -33.33 -7.70 -14.61
N TYR A 538 -34.17 -6.68 -14.75
CA TYR A 538 -33.93 -5.37 -14.14
C TYR A 538 -34.06 -5.41 -12.61
N ILE A 539 -35.03 -6.16 -12.07
CA ILE A 539 -35.20 -6.33 -10.62
C ILE A 539 -33.99 -7.01 -9.98
N ILE A 540 -33.49 -8.09 -10.61
CA ILE A 540 -32.28 -8.79 -10.13
C ILE A 540 -31.07 -7.84 -10.18
N GLN A 541 -30.96 -7.02 -11.23
CA GLN A 541 -29.89 -6.05 -11.37
C GLN A 541 -29.93 -4.97 -10.29
N LEU A 542 -31.11 -4.44 -9.95
CA LEU A 542 -31.28 -3.49 -8.84
C LEU A 542 -30.88 -4.12 -7.51
N TYR A 543 -31.14 -5.42 -7.33
CA TYR A 543 -30.85 -6.14 -6.09
C TYR A 543 -29.36 -6.42 -5.87
N MET A 544 -28.56 -6.72 -6.90
CA MET A 544 -27.17 -7.15 -6.72
C MET A 544 -26.32 -6.21 -5.83
N PRO A 545 -26.35 -4.87 -6.02
CA PRO A 545 -25.62 -3.94 -5.15
C PRO A 545 -26.18 -3.87 -3.72
N LEU A 546 -27.49 -4.09 -3.56
CA LEU A 546 -28.19 -4.01 -2.27
C LEU A 546 -27.73 -5.12 -1.30
N ASN A 547 -27.34 -6.30 -1.80
CA ASN A 547 -26.78 -7.38 -0.99
C ASN A 547 -25.53 -6.92 -0.21
N TRP A 548 -24.68 -6.11 -0.84
CA TRP A 548 -23.48 -5.55 -0.21
C TRP A 548 -23.76 -4.31 0.65
N PHE A 549 -24.99 -3.77 0.62
CA PHE A 549 -25.34 -2.54 1.33
C PHE A 549 -25.17 -2.66 2.85
N GLY A 550 -25.55 -3.79 3.45
CA GLY A 550 -25.35 -4.01 4.90
C GLY A 550 -23.87 -3.97 5.30
N THR A 551 -22.98 -4.47 4.44
CA THR A 551 -21.54 -4.38 4.62
C THR A 551 -21.05 -2.94 4.45
N TYR A 552 -21.48 -2.23 3.42
CA TYR A 552 -21.12 -0.82 3.21
C TYR A 552 -21.60 0.07 4.36
N TYR A 553 -22.82 -0.10 4.84
CA TYR A 553 -23.37 0.64 5.98
C TYR A 553 -22.43 0.57 7.18
N ARG A 554 -21.97 -0.64 7.50
CA ARG A 554 -21.02 -0.85 8.59
C ARG A 554 -19.63 -0.28 8.32
N MET A 555 -19.09 -0.50 7.12
CA MET A 555 -17.79 0.06 6.75
C MET A 555 -17.81 1.59 6.83
N ILE A 556 -18.91 2.22 6.44
CA ILE A 556 -19.13 3.66 6.59
C ILE A 556 -19.13 4.05 8.07
N GLN A 557 -19.85 3.34 8.94
CA GLN A 557 -19.82 3.61 10.38
C GLN A 557 -18.42 3.50 11.00
N THR A 558 -17.70 2.42 10.71
CA THR A 558 -16.32 2.22 11.22
C THR A 558 -15.39 3.32 10.69
N ASN A 559 -15.45 3.61 9.39
CA ASN A 559 -14.62 4.66 8.81
C ASN A 559 -14.95 6.05 9.35
N PHE A 560 -16.20 6.31 9.74
CA PHE A 560 -16.57 7.56 10.40
C PHE A 560 -15.90 7.70 11.78
N ILE A 561 -15.86 6.63 12.57
CA ILE A 561 -15.26 6.61 13.90
C ILE A 561 -13.73 6.78 13.79
N ASP A 562 -13.08 6.00 12.94
CA ASP A 562 -11.62 6.06 12.74
C ASP A 562 -11.19 7.45 12.21
N MET A 563 -11.99 8.04 11.32
CA MET A 563 -11.78 9.40 10.83
C MET A 563 -12.00 10.45 11.92
N GLU A 564 -12.94 10.26 12.84
CA GLU A 564 -13.19 11.16 13.96
C GLU A 564 -12.00 11.20 14.92
N ASN A 565 -11.47 10.03 15.30
CA ASN A 565 -10.24 9.91 16.09
C ASN A 565 -9.05 10.62 15.42
N MET A 566 -8.92 10.45 14.10
CA MET A 566 -7.89 11.14 13.30
C MET A 566 -8.09 12.66 13.28
N PHE A 567 -9.33 13.14 13.18
CA PHE A 567 -9.62 14.58 13.24
C PHE A 567 -9.42 15.15 14.65
N ASP A 568 -9.70 14.38 15.69
CA ASP A 568 -9.44 14.80 17.06
C ASP A 568 -7.93 14.90 17.32
N LEU A 569 -7.13 13.99 16.75
CA LEU A 569 -5.68 14.12 16.71
C LEU A 569 -5.23 15.41 16.00
N LEU A 570 -5.85 15.79 14.88
CA LEU A 570 -5.55 17.04 14.17
C LEU A 570 -6.04 18.30 14.88
N LYS A 571 -6.98 18.17 15.83
CA LYS A 571 -7.47 19.30 16.64
C LYS A 571 -6.61 19.53 17.87
N GLU A 572 -5.74 18.57 18.22
CA GLU A 572 -4.86 18.70 19.36
C GLU A 572 -4.01 19.96 19.22
N LYS A 573 -3.98 20.77 20.28
CA LYS A 573 -3.26 22.04 20.26
C LYS A 573 -1.78 21.76 20.52
N THR A 574 -0.92 22.31 19.68
CA THR A 574 0.52 22.32 19.98
C THR A 574 0.78 23.26 21.16
N GLU A 575 1.47 22.75 22.19
CA GLU A 575 1.75 23.47 23.45
C GLU A 575 2.74 24.61 23.23
N VAL A 576 3.81 24.33 22.48
CA VAL A 576 4.87 25.29 22.14
C VAL A 576 4.67 25.77 20.70
N LYS A 577 4.37 27.06 20.53
CA LYS A 577 4.22 27.69 19.21
C LYS A 577 5.16 28.88 19.07
N ASP A 578 5.69 29.05 17.86
CA ASP A 578 6.38 30.27 17.49
C ASP A 578 5.36 31.42 17.44
N LEU A 579 5.70 32.56 18.06
CA LEU A 579 4.85 33.74 18.03
C LEU A 579 4.76 34.30 16.60
N PRO A 580 3.61 34.88 16.20
CA PRO A 580 3.47 35.48 14.88
C PRO A 580 4.48 36.63 14.73
N GLY A 581 5.44 36.47 13.81
CA GLY A 581 6.52 37.43 13.60
C GLY A 581 7.83 37.14 14.36
N ALA A 582 7.97 35.97 14.99
CA ALA A 582 9.21 35.55 15.63
C ALA A 582 10.38 35.53 14.63
N GLY A 583 11.48 36.20 14.99
CA GLY A 583 12.70 36.23 14.18
C GLY A 583 13.64 35.05 14.45
N PRO A 584 14.70 34.86 13.65
CA PRO A 584 15.77 33.94 13.99
C PRO A 584 16.58 34.45 15.20
N LEU A 585 17.02 33.54 16.06
CA LEU A 585 17.92 33.85 17.18
C LEU A 585 19.23 34.44 16.66
N ARG A 586 19.63 35.62 17.16
CA ARG A 586 20.92 36.26 16.82
C ARG A 586 21.97 35.83 17.82
N PHE A 587 22.70 34.77 17.52
CA PHE A 587 23.81 34.31 18.36
C PHE A 587 25.02 35.25 18.26
N GLN A 588 25.58 35.66 19.40
CA GLN A 588 26.76 36.53 19.46
C GLN A 588 27.89 35.91 20.30
N LYS A 589 27.58 35.52 21.54
CA LYS A 589 28.57 35.05 22.52
C LYS A 589 28.13 33.77 23.22
N GLY A 590 26.84 33.47 23.27
CA GLY A 590 26.31 32.28 23.93
C GLY A 590 26.20 32.44 25.46
N GLN A 591 25.85 33.63 25.94
CA GLN A 591 25.47 33.85 27.33
C GLN A 591 24.04 33.34 27.56
N ILE A 592 23.83 32.53 28.60
CA ILE A 592 22.52 31.94 28.94
C ILE A 592 22.07 32.47 30.30
N GLU A 593 20.85 32.99 30.39
CA GLU A 593 20.27 33.56 31.59
C GLU A 593 18.92 32.92 31.92
N PHE A 594 18.80 32.41 33.14
CA PHE A 594 17.53 31.98 33.73
C PHE A 594 17.15 33.05 34.77
N GLU A 595 15.98 33.68 34.61
CA GLU A 595 15.44 34.70 35.52
C GLU A 595 14.10 34.24 36.10
N ASN A 596 14.09 33.97 37.41
CA ASN A 596 12.93 33.61 38.24
C ASN A 596 12.06 32.53 37.59
N VAL A 597 12.71 31.44 37.14
CA VAL A 597 12.03 30.41 36.35
C VAL A 597 11.19 29.51 37.25
N HIS A 598 9.88 29.47 36.98
CA HIS A 598 8.93 28.53 37.58
C HIS A 598 8.37 27.60 36.51
N PHE A 599 8.37 26.29 36.80
CA PHE A 599 7.86 25.29 35.86
C PHE A 599 7.25 24.07 36.56
N SER A 600 6.15 23.58 35.99
CA SER A 600 5.47 22.35 36.40
C SER A 600 5.10 21.49 35.19
N TYR A 601 5.33 20.17 35.26
CA TYR A 601 4.85 19.24 34.24
C TYR A 601 3.35 18.97 34.34
N THR A 602 2.80 19.05 35.54
CA THR A 602 1.37 18.86 35.82
C THR A 602 0.97 19.94 36.81
N SER A 603 -0.19 20.54 36.59
CA SER A 603 -0.78 21.51 37.52
C SER A 603 -0.81 20.95 38.94
N GLY A 604 -0.15 21.64 39.88
CA GLY A 604 -0.12 21.27 41.29
C GLY A 604 1.20 20.70 41.82
N ARG A 605 2.18 20.38 40.95
CA ARG A 605 3.54 20.00 41.40
C ARG A 605 4.62 20.78 40.65
N GLU A 606 5.14 21.81 41.31
CA GLU A 606 6.27 22.58 40.77
C GLU A 606 7.55 21.75 40.79
N THR A 607 8.18 21.64 39.62
CA THR A 607 9.45 20.91 39.44
C THR A 607 10.65 21.84 39.57
N LEU A 608 10.49 23.10 39.14
CA LEU A 608 11.47 24.16 39.33
C LEU A 608 10.77 25.33 40.01
N GLN A 609 11.38 25.84 41.08
CA GLN A 609 10.83 26.89 41.93
C GLN A 609 11.89 28.01 42.04
N ASP A 610 11.59 29.18 41.48
CA ASP A 610 12.43 30.38 41.53
C ASP A 610 13.91 30.12 41.16
N VAL A 611 14.12 29.50 40.00
CA VAL A 611 15.47 29.14 39.55
C VAL A 611 16.08 30.29 38.74
N SER A 612 17.15 30.88 39.28
CA SER A 612 17.87 32.00 38.67
C SER A 612 19.38 31.76 38.60
N PHE A 613 19.97 31.79 37.39
CA PHE A 613 21.41 31.67 37.18
C PHE A 613 21.85 32.17 35.79
N THR A 614 23.14 32.47 35.65
CA THR A 614 23.76 32.91 34.40
C THR A 614 24.95 32.02 34.07
N VAL A 615 25.07 31.64 32.79
CA VAL A 615 26.22 30.94 32.21
C VAL A 615 26.93 31.89 31.26
N MET A 616 28.21 32.13 31.53
CA MET A 616 29.03 33.00 30.71
C MET A 616 29.48 32.30 29.40
N PRO A 617 29.78 33.07 28.34
CA PRO A 617 30.33 32.53 27.10
C PRO A 617 31.54 31.61 27.33
N GLY A 618 31.51 30.40 26.76
CA GLY A 618 32.61 29.43 26.87
C GLY A 618 32.79 28.79 28.25
N GLN A 619 31.91 29.10 29.21
CA GLN A 619 31.93 28.53 30.55
C GLN A 619 31.31 27.13 30.56
N THR A 620 31.86 26.24 31.38
CA THR A 620 31.24 24.94 31.70
C THR A 620 30.45 25.02 33.02
N LEU A 621 29.12 24.91 32.94
CA LEU A 621 28.22 24.85 34.09
C LEU A 621 27.83 23.39 34.37
N ALA A 622 28.04 22.92 35.60
CA ALA A 622 27.56 21.63 36.06
C ALA A 622 26.29 21.73 36.91
N LEU A 623 25.32 20.87 36.65
CA LEU A 623 24.08 20.70 37.41
C LEU A 623 24.13 19.36 38.15
N VAL A 624 24.10 19.39 39.48
CA VAL A 624 24.18 18.20 40.34
C VAL A 624 23.09 18.21 41.40
N GLY A 625 22.78 17.05 41.97
CA GLY A 625 21.72 16.92 42.98
C GLY A 625 21.05 15.55 42.93
N PRO A 626 20.19 15.21 43.90
CA PRO A 626 19.49 13.93 43.95
C PRO A 626 18.59 13.70 42.72
N SER A 627 18.23 12.43 42.49
CA SER A 627 17.27 12.06 41.45
C SER A 627 15.93 12.76 41.66
N GLY A 628 15.36 13.31 40.59
CA GLY A 628 14.11 14.07 40.67
C GLY A 628 14.23 15.54 41.07
N ALA A 629 15.44 16.07 41.32
CA ALA A 629 15.63 17.48 41.70
C ALA A 629 15.39 18.52 40.57
N GLY A 630 15.01 18.08 39.36
CA GLY A 630 14.68 18.97 38.23
C GLY A 630 15.81 19.25 37.24
N LYS A 631 16.99 18.62 37.36
CA LYS A 631 18.18 18.87 36.52
C LYS A 631 17.92 18.74 35.00
N SER A 632 17.41 17.59 34.54
CA SER A 632 17.11 17.38 33.11
C SER A 632 15.95 18.25 32.61
N THR A 633 15.11 18.77 33.51
CA THR A 633 14.06 19.74 33.16
C THR A 633 14.67 21.06 32.70
N VAL A 634 15.78 21.51 33.29
CA VAL A 634 16.50 22.71 32.85
C VAL A 634 16.94 22.58 31.39
N LEU A 635 17.51 21.44 31.01
CA LEU A 635 17.92 21.16 29.63
C LEU A 635 16.72 21.16 28.68
N ARG A 636 15.60 20.54 29.08
CA ARG A 636 14.37 20.49 28.29
C ARG A 636 13.73 21.86 28.08
N LEU A 637 13.80 22.74 29.08
CA LEU A 637 13.32 24.12 28.98
C LEU A 637 14.23 24.97 28.10
N LEU A 638 15.55 24.82 28.21
CA LEU A 638 16.50 25.53 27.34
C LEU A 638 16.34 25.12 25.87
N PHE A 639 16.04 23.84 25.60
CA PHE A 639 15.71 23.36 24.24
C PHE A 639 14.27 23.71 23.80
N ARG A 640 13.52 24.39 24.68
CA ARG A 640 12.11 24.78 24.51
C ARG A 640 11.21 23.61 24.09
N PHE A 641 11.32 22.48 24.80
CA PHE A 641 10.34 21.39 24.72
C PHE A 641 9.05 21.71 25.47
N TYR A 642 9.13 22.63 26.43
CA TYR A 642 8.00 23.16 27.18
C TYR A 642 8.15 24.68 27.29
N ASP A 643 7.02 25.39 27.36
CA ASP A 643 7.00 26.80 27.72
C ASP A 643 6.94 26.97 29.26
N LEU A 644 7.38 28.12 29.73
CA LEU A 644 7.49 28.46 31.16
C LEU A 644 6.12 28.79 31.77
N SER A 645 5.96 28.52 33.07
CA SER A 645 4.79 28.98 33.82
C SER A 645 4.95 30.44 34.26
N SER A 646 6.15 30.81 34.71
CA SER A 646 6.57 32.17 35.04
C SER A 646 8.09 32.30 34.90
N GLY A 647 8.58 33.53 34.80
CA GLY A 647 9.99 33.84 34.56
C GLY A 647 10.34 33.93 33.07
N CYS A 648 11.63 34.04 32.77
CA CYS A 648 12.12 34.01 31.38
C CYS A 648 13.49 33.35 31.27
N ILE A 649 13.76 32.79 30.08
CA ILE A 649 15.07 32.25 29.70
C ILE A 649 15.58 33.07 28.52
N ARG A 650 16.78 33.63 28.64
CA ARG A 650 17.40 34.44 27.58
C ARG A 650 18.70 33.83 27.10
N ILE A 651 18.97 33.98 25.80
CA ILE A 651 20.26 33.71 25.17
C ILE A 651 20.75 35.00 24.53
N ASP A 652 21.93 35.47 24.93
CA ASP A 652 22.50 36.76 24.50
C ASP A 652 21.50 37.93 24.64
N GLY A 653 20.73 37.93 25.74
CA GLY A 653 19.71 38.93 26.04
C GLY A 653 18.38 38.79 25.28
N GLN A 654 18.23 37.78 24.39
CA GLN A 654 16.99 37.50 23.68
C GLN A 654 16.19 36.40 24.37
N ASP A 655 14.91 36.65 24.66
CA ASP A 655 14.00 35.63 25.20
C ASP A 655 13.76 34.51 24.17
N ILE A 656 13.99 33.27 24.59
CA ILE A 656 13.81 32.07 23.75
C ILE A 656 12.36 31.86 23.30
N SER A 657 11.39 32.47 24.00
CA SER A 657 9.96 32.42 23.64
C SER A 657 9.64 33.26 22.40
N GLN A 658 10.45 34.29 22.12
CA GLN A 658 10.24 35.29 21.05
C GLN A 658 10.95 34.95 19.73
N VAL A 659 11.78 33.91 19.73
CA VAL A 659 12.53 33.46 18.54
C VAL A 659 11.93 32.19 17.94
N THR A 660 12.25 31.92 16.68
CA THR A 660 11.82 30.68 16.01
C THR A 660 12.51 29.46 16.60
N GLN A 661 11.75 28.39 16.86
CA GLN A 661 12.27 27.15 17.44
C GLN A 661 13.38 26.52 16.60
N ILE A 662 13.28 26.59 15.28
CA ILE A 662 14.28 26.04 14.36
C ILE A 662 15.63 26.73 14.57
N SER A 663 15.64 28.06 14.64
CA SER A 663 16.87 28.83 14.86
C SER A 663 17.46 28.63 16.26
N LEU A 664 16.63 28.48 17.29
CA LEU A 664 17.09 28.19 18.64
C LEU A 664 17.79 26.81 18.68
N ARG A 665 17.11 25.79 18.17
CA ARG A 665 17.59 24.40 18.23
C ARG A 665 18.77 24.13 17.29
N SER A 666 19.01 24.95 16.27
CA SER A 666 20.20 24.80 15.41
C SER A 666 21.50 25.10 16.15
N HIS A 667 21.48 26.06 17.09
CA HIS A 667 22.66 26.45 17.89
C HIS A 667 22.90 25.56 19.11
N ILE A 668 21.98 24.63 19.42
CA ILE A 668 22.07 23.77 20.62
C ILE A 668 22.32 22.30 20.24
N GLY A 669 23.41 21.73 20.75
CA GLY A 669 23.73 20.31 20.72
C GLY A 669 23.30 19.60 21.99
N VAL A 670 22.75 18.40 21.88
CA VAL A 670 22.41 17.58 23.06
C VAL A 670 23.05 16.21 22.91
N VAL A 671 23.76 15.77 23.95
CA VAL A 671 24.15 14.36 24.11
C VAL A 671 23.26 13.79 25.22
N PRO A 672 22.21 13.01 24.85
CA PRO A 672 21.27 12.47 25.82
C PRO A 672 21.87 11.29 26.59
N GLN A 673 21.25 10.96 27.72
CA GLN A 673 21.56 9.77 28.52
C GLN A 673 21.35 8.49 27.69
N ASP A 674 20.12 8.30 27.21
CA ASP A 674 19.76 7.16 26.37
C ASP A 674 19.83 7.55 24.89
N THR A 675 20.88 7.08 24.21
CA THR A 675 21.00 7.29 22.77
C THR A 675 20.19 6.26 21.99
N VAL A 676 19.18 6.74 21.27
CA VAL A 676 18.39 5.94 20.34
C VAL A 676 19.05 5.95 18.96
N LEU A 677 19.08 4.77 18.33
CA LEU A 677 19.51 4.59 16.94
C LEU A 677 18.27 4.36 16.07
N PHE A 678 18.25 4.99 14.90
CA PHE A 678 17.28 4.66 13.87
C PHE A 678 17.63 3.31 13.25
N ASN A 679 16.60 2.58 12.81
CA ASN A 679 16.74 1.34 12.02
C ASN A 679 17.26 1.69 10.62
N ASP A 680 18.56 1.96 10.51
CA ASP A 680 19.25 2.44 9.32
C ASP A 680 20.78 2.19 9.49
N THR A 681 21.59 2.57 8.52
CA THR A 681 23.05 2.43 8.56
C THR A 681 23.70 3.28 9.65
N VAL A 682 24.89 2.90 10.11
CA VAL A 682 25.69 3.73 11.04
C VAL A 682 25.99 5.10 10.42
N ALA A 683 26.32 5.14 9.12
CA ALA A 683 26.55 6.40 8.40
C ALA A 683 25.36 7.33 8.49
N ASN A 684 24.15 6.84 8.17
CA ASN A 684 22.92 7.65 8.22
C ASN A 684 22.59 8.08 9.65
N ASN A 685 22.85 7.22 10.63
CA ASN A 685 22.68 7.56 12.04
C ASN A 685 23.61 8.71 12.47
N ILE A 686 24.87 8.76 12.02
CA ILE A 686 25.77 9.89 12.29
C ILE A 686 25.35 11.12 11.49
N ARG A 687 25.03 10.94 10.19
CA ARG A 687 24.56 12.01 9.28
C ARG A 687 23.28 12.68 9.78
N TYR A 688 22.52 12.02 10.66
CA TYR A 688 21.36 12.63 11.32
C TYR A 688 21.67 13.93 12.08
N GLY A 689 22.93 14.14 12.50
CA GLY A 689 23.37 15.42 13.09
C GLY A 689 23.29 16.61 12.12
N CYS A 690 23.56 16.36 10.83
CA CYS A 690 23.44 17.32 9.74
C CYS A 690 23.13 16.55 8.44
N VAL A 691 21.85 16.51 8.04
CA VAL A 691 21.36 15.65 6.95
C VAL A 691 22.01 15.98 5.59
N THR A 692 22.51 17.21 5.43
CA THR A 692 23.19 17.68 4.22
C THR A 692 24.69 17.35 4.18
N ALA A 693 25.24 16.76 5.24
CA ALA A 693 26.66 16.44 5.34
C ALA A 693 27.10 15.32 4.38
N GLY A 694 28.27 15.50 3.77
CA GLY A 694 28.91 14.49 2.92
C GLY A 694 29.56 13.35 3.71
N ASP A 695 29.97 12.28 3.03
CA ASP A 695 30.56 11.10 3.67
C ASP A 695 31.88 11.42 4.38
N GLU A 696 32.69 12.32 3.82
CA GLU A 696 33.96 12.75 4.43
C GLU A 696 33.74 13.43 5.79
N GLU A 697 32.71 14.27 5.91
CA GLU A 697 32.36 14.94 7.16
C GLU A 697 31.85 13.94 8.20
N VAL A 698 31.07 12.94 7.78
CA VAL A 698 30.61 11.83 8.63
C VAL A 698 31.79 11.03 9.17
N VAL A 699 32.78 10.72 8.34
CA VAL A 699 34.01 10.01 8.75
C VAL A 699 34.82 10.87 9.72
N ALA A 700 35.01 12.16 9.42
CA ALA A 700 35.73 13.08 10.30
C ALA A 700 35.06 13.20 11.68
N ALA A 701 33.72 13.28 11.73
CA ALA A 701 32.96 13.31 12.97
C ALA A 701 33.11 12.00 13.77
N ALA A 702 33.09 10.84 13.09
CA ALA A 702 33.30 9.54 13.71
C ALA A 702 34.73 9.37 14.28
N GLN A 703 35.74 9.91 13.59
CA GLN A 703 37.13 9.92 14.08
C GLN A 703 37.26 10.83 15.31
N ALA A 704 36.66 12.02 15.28
CA ALA A 704 36.66 12.95 16.41
C ALA A 704 35.95 12.38 17.65
N ALA A 705 34.89 11.58 17.45
CA ALA A 705 34.20 10.85 18.52
C ALA A 705 34.90 9.52 18.92
N GLY A 706 35.96 9.12 18.22
CA GLY A 706 36.72 7.91 18.48
C GLY A 706 35.92 6.61 18.30
N ILE A 707 35.02 6.56 17.31
CA ILE A 707 34.25 5.35 16.94
C ILE A 707 34.59 4.82 15.55
N HIS A 708 35.39 5.55 14.77
CA HIS A 708 35.78 5.19 13.40
C HIS A 708 36.36 3.77 13.29
N ASP A 709 37.33 3.42 14.13
CA ASP A 709 38.00 2.10 14.08
C ASP A 709 37.04 0.96 14.41
N THR A 710 36.12 1.18 15.35
CA THR A 710 35.06 0.23 15.69
C THR A 710 34.11 0.01 14.52
N ILE A 711 33.74 1.10 13.81
CA ILE A 711 32.88 1.02 12.63
C ILE A 711 33.58 0.23 11.52
N LEU A 712 34.87 0.46 11.28
CA LEU A 712 35.65 -0.29 10.29
C LEU A 712 35.79 -1.78 10.63
N ALA A 713 35.69 -2.15 11.90
CA ALA A 713 35.69 -3.55 12.33
C ALA A 713 34.35 -4.26 12.07
N PHE A 714 33.26 -3.52 11.78
CA PHE A 714 31.99 -4.13 11.42
C PHE A 714 32.04 -4.76 10.02
N PRO A 715 31.28 -5.84 9.75
CA PRO A 715 31.32 -6.54 8.46
C PRO A 715 31.05 -5.65 7.23
N GLU A 716 30.18 -4.64 7.37
CA GLU A 716 29.79 -3.72 6.30
C GLU A 716 30.32 -2.29 6.54
N GLY A 717 31.23 -2.11 7.51
CA GLY A 717 31.78 -0.80 7.85
C GLY A 717 30.67 0.20 8.21
N TYR A 718 30.68 1.35 7.53
CA TYR A 718 29.70 2.43 7.70
C TYR A 718 28.28 2.09 7.21
N GLU A 719 28.14 1.12 6.31
CA GLU A 719 26.85 0.66 5.78
C GLU A 719 26.17 -0.36 6.70
N THR A 720 26.84 -0.77 7.79
CA THR A 720 26.28 -1.71 8.77
C THR A 720 24.93 -1.19 9.29
N GLN A 721 23.90 -2.02 9.14
CA GLN A 721 22.55 -1.75 9.66
C GLN A 721 22.55 -1.82 11.19
N VAL A 722 22.09 -0.76 11.85
CA VAL A 722 21.93 -0.67 13.31
C VAL A 722 20.49 -0.34 13.69
N GLY A 723 20.18 -0.43 14.98
CA GLY A 723 18.84 -0.19 15.52
C GLY A 723 18.32 -1.38 16.32
N GLU A 724 17.00 -1.52 16.44
CA GLU A 724 16.36 -2.64 17.15
C GLU A 724 16.51 -3.96 16.40
N ARG A 725 16.55 -3.91 15.05
CA ARG A 725 16.64 -5.08 14.16
C ARG A 725 18.01 -5.28 13.51
N GLY A 726 18.93 -4.33 13.70
CA GLY A 726 20.29 -4.37 13.16
C GLY A 726 21.31 -4.89 14.18
N LEU A 727 22.59 -4.65 13.91
CA LEU A 727 23.66 -4.90 14.87
C LEU A 727 23.41 -4.10 16.15
N LYS A 728 23.38 -4.78 17.29
CA LYS A 728 23.23 -4.14 18.61
C LYS A 728 24.58 -3.56 19.04
N LEU A 729 24.69 -2.23 18.98
CA LEU A 729 25.81 -1.50 19.58
C LEU A 729 25.74 -1.56 21.11
N SER A 730 26.91 -1.64 21.76
CA SER A 730 27.05 -1.47 23.20
C SER A 730 26.64 -0.05 23.65
N GLY A 731 26.41 0.15 24.95
CA GLY A 731 26.05 1.46 25.50
C GLY A 731 27.07 2.55 25.16
N GLY A 732 28.37 2.24 25.27
CA GLY A 732 29.45 3.17 24.93
C GLY A 732 29.55 3.49 23.45
N GLU A 733 29.35 2.51 22.57
CA GLU A 733 29.32 2.76 21.13
C GLU A 733 28.12 3.63 20.74
N LYS A 734 26.92 3.36 21.28
CA LYS A 734 25.75 4.22 21.07
C LYS A 734 26.03 5.66 21.49
N GLN A 735 26.66 5.85 22.64
CA GLN A 735 27.00 7.18 23.14
C GLN A 735 28.01 7.91 22.25
N ARG A 736 29.03 7.20 21.73
CA ARG A 736 29.95 7.78 20.73
C ARG A 736 29.27 8.13 19.42
N VAL A 737 28.27 7.37 18.97
CA VAL A 737 27.43 7.76 17.83
C VAL A 737 26.68 9.07 18.13
N ALA A 738 26.11 9.24 19.33
CA ALA A 738 25.50 10.52 19.73
C ALA A 738 26.51 11.68 19.75
N ILE A 739 27.71 11.45 20.27
CA ILE A 739 28.78 12.46 20.26
C ILE A 739 29.16 12.82 18.82
N ALA A 740 29.29 11.83 17.93
CA ALA A 740 29.55 12.07 16.51
C ALA A 740 28.44 12.90 15.85
N ARG A 741 27.16 12.64 16.16
CA ARG A 741 26.02 13.47 15.70
C ARG A 741 26.16 14.92 16.17
N THR A 742 26.55 15.14 17.43
CA THR A 742 26.73 16.48 17.99
C THR A 742 27.95 17.20 17.41
N ILE A 743 29.05 16.48 17.15
CA ILE A 743 30.22 17.03 16.46
C ILE A 743 29.84 17.47 15.04
N LEU A 744 29.16 16.61 14.29
CA LEU A 744 28.74 16.88 12.92
C LEU A 744 27.76 18.07 12.85
N LYS A 745 26.88 18.21 13.83
CA LYS A 745 25.98 19.36 13.95
C LYS A 745 26.71 20.67 14.21
N ALA A 746 27.92 20.62 14.78
CA ALA A 746 28.75 21.76 15.16
C ALA A 746 28.01 22.91 15.90
N PRO A 747 27.30 22.63 17.02
CA PRO A 747 26.51 23.63 17.74
C PRO A 747 27.35 24.53 18.65
N ASP A 748 26.89 25.75 18.90
CA ASP A 748 27.57 26.73 19.76
C ASP A 748 27.34 26.51 21.26
N ILE A 749 26.18 25.94 21.61
CA ILE A 749 25.81 25.57 22.99
C ILE A 749 25.73 24.04 23.08
N ILE A 750 26.38 23.44 24.07
CA ILE A 750 26.38 21.99 24.27
C ILE A 750 25.70 21.64 25.59
N LEU A 751 24.76 20.70 25.51
CA LEU A 751 24.03 20.13 26.62
C LEU A 751 24.41 18.65 26.78
N LEU A 752 24.95 18.28 27.93
CA LEU A 752 25.27 16.88 28.26
C LEU A 752 24.30 16.42 29.36
N ASP A 753 23.44 15.45 29.06
CA ASP A 753 22.48 14.87 30.02
C ASP A 753 22.96 13.49 30.46
N GLU A 754 23.65 13.40 31.60
CA GLU A 754 24.18 12.15 32.17
C GLU A 754 24.98 11.30 31.18
N ALA A 755 25.79 11.94 30.33
CA ALA A 755 26.46 11.32 29.18
C ALA A 755 27.53 10.25 29.51
N THR A 756 27.70 9.85 30.78
CA THR A 756 28.62 8.77 31.18
C THR A 756 28.01 7.76 32.16
N SER A 757 26.72 7.90 32.52
CA SER A 757 26.13 7.11 33.60
C SER A 757 26.04 5.61 33.30
N ALA A 758 25.84 5.24 32.03
CA ALA A 758 25.65 3.86 31.57
C ALA A 758 26.94 3.13 31.14
N LEU A 759 28.12 3.66 31.49
CA LEU A 759 29.41 3.18 30.98
C LEU A 759 30.29 2.52 32.04
N ASP A 760 31.03 1.51 31.59
CA ASP A 760 32.18 0.94 32.30
C ASP A 760 33.31 1.97 32.43
N THR A 761 34.10 1.88 33.50
CA THR A 761 35.09 2.87 33.93
C THR A 761 36.20 3.13 32.90
N SER A 762 36.59 2.12 32.10
CA SER A 762 37.58 2.26 31.02
C SER A 762 37.04 3.02 29.82
N ASN A 763 35.79 2.76 29.44
CA ASN A 763 35.07 3.46 28.36
C ASN A 763 34.74 4.90 28.73
N GLU A 764 34.47 5.16 30.02
CA GLU A 764 34.15 6.50 30.53
C GLU A 764 35.28 7.51 30.25
N ARG A 765 36.54 7.19 30.55
CA ARG A 765 37.67 8.13 30.32
C ARG A 765 37.84 8.49 28.84
N ALA A 766 37.70 7.52 27.95
CA ALA A 766 37.82 7.75 26.51
C ALA A 766 36.67 8.62 25.97
N ILE A 767 35.46 8.44 26.51
CA ILE A 767 34.30 9.27 26.16
C ILE A 767 34.43 10.68 26.74
N GLN A 768 34.92 10.84 27.99
CA GLN A 768 35.23 12.15 28.57
C GLN A 768 36.27 12.92 27.74
N ALA A 769 37.33 12.26 27.28
CA ALA A 769 38.33 12.90 26.42
C ALA A 769 37.73 13.38 25.08
N SER A 770 36.77 12.63 24.53
CA SER A 770 36.06 13.03 23.32
C SER A 770 35.12 14.21 23.60
N LEU A 771 34.33 14.15 24.68
CA LEU A 771 33.45 15.23 25.13
C LEU A 771 34.20 16.53 25.41
N ALA A 772 35.37 16.46 26.06
CA ALA A 772 36.20 17.64 26.33
C ALA A 772 36.63 18.35 25.03
N LYS A 773 36.95 17.60 23.96
CA LYS A 773 37.24 18.18 22.64
C LYS A 773 36.02 18.86 22.03
N VAL A 774 34.83 18.28 22.18
CA VAL A 774 33.59 18.88 21.65
C VAL A 774 33.23 20.15 22.42
N CYS A 775 33.44 20.18 23.74
CA CYS A 775 33.09 21.29 24.62
C CYS A 775 34.10 22.46 24.58
N ALA A 776 35.28 22.27 24.00
CA ALA A 776 36.31 23.29 23.93
C ALA A 776 35.81 24.57 23.24
N ASN A 777 35.99 25.72 23.90
CA ASN A 777 35.55 27.05 23.44
C ASN A 777 34.04 27.20 23.20
N ARG A 778 33.20 26.39 23.85
CA ARG A 778 31.74 26.43 23.71
C ARG A 778 31.05 26.52 25.06
N THR A 779 29.92 27.21 25.11
CA THR A 779 29.12 27.27 26.34
C THR A 779 28.52 25.90 26.60
N THR A 780 28.87 25.30 27.74
CA THR A 780 28.55 23.90 28.03
C THR A 780 27.76 23.79 29.33
N ILE A 781 26.63 23.07 29.30
CA ILE A 781 25.85 22.72 30.49
C ILE A 781 25.86 21.20 30.64
N VAL A 782 26.34 20.72 31.77
CA VAL A 782 26.50 19.29 32.08
C VAL A 782 25.61 18.92 33.25
N VAL A 783 24.65 18.02 33.03
CA VAL A 783 23.95 17.33 34.11
C VAL A 783 24.72 16.06 34.44
N ALA A 784 25.21 15.97 35.66
CA ALA A 784 26.01 14.83 36.09
C ALA A 784 25.36 14.10 37.27
N HIS A 785 25.31 12.77 37.15
CA HIS A 785 25.07 11.89 38.29
C HIS A 785 26.38 11.55 39.01
N ARG A 786 27.48 11.29 38.27
CA ARG A 786 28.82 11.04 38.84
C ARG A 786 29.54 12.36 39.06
N LEU A 787 29.80 12.72 40.31
CA LEU A 787 30.41 14.01 40.65
C LEU A 787 31.85 14.13 40.13
N SER A 788 32.54 13.02 39.93
CA SER A 788 33.88 12.96 39.33
C SER A 788 33.95 13.57 37.93
N THR A 789 32.83 13.57 37.18
CA THR A 789 32.76 14.11 35.81
C THR A 789 32.68 15.65 35.77
N VAL A 790 32.41 16.30 36.91
CA VAL A 790 32.18 17.75 37.00
C VAL A 790 33.18 18.46 37.91
N VAL A 791 34.27 17.80 38.28
CA VAL A 791 35.35 18.38 39.10
C VAL A 791 35.95 19.60 38.41
N ASP A 792 36.16 19.52 37.10
CA ASP A 792 36.77 20.58 36.28
C ASP A 792 35.77 21.65 35.80
N ALA A 793 34.52 21.61 36.26
CA ALA A 793 33.52 22.60 35.87
C ALA A 793 33.83 23.99 36.48
N ASP A 794 33.70 25.04 35.67
CA ASP A 794 33.92 26.42 36.11
C ASP A 794 32.98 26.83 37.24
N GLN A 795 31.77 26.29 37.21
CA GLN A 795 30.73 26.51 38.21
C GLN A 795 29.82 25.28 38.34
N ILE A 796 29.51 24.92 39.57
CA ILE A 796 28.60 23.84 39.93
C ILE A 796 27.37 24.45 40.63
N LEU A 797 26.18 24.03 40.21
CA LEU A 797 24.90 24.33 40.85
C LEU A 797 24.32 23.05 41.44
N VAL A 798 24.06 23.08 42.74
CA VAL A 798 23.44 21.97 43.47
C VAL A 798 21.94 22.22 43.55
N PHE A 799 21.17 21.35 42.92
CA PHE A 799 19.71 21.34 42.95
C PHE A 799 19.19 20.45 44.07
N LYS A 800 18.20 20.92 44.81
CA LYS A 800 17.44 20.12 45.78
C LYS A 800 16.00 20.62 45.80
N ASP A 801 15.06 19.69 45.69
CA ASP A 801 13.61 19.98 45.73
C ASP A 801 13.14 21.07 44.74
N GLY A 802 13.82 21.19 43.59
CA GLY A 802 13.47 22.17 42.54
C GLY A 802 14.10 23.55 42.70
N CYS A 803 14.91 23.77 43.74
CA CYS A 803 15.63 25.02 44.00
C CYS A 803 17.15 24.83 43.89
N ILE A 804 17.88 25.92 43.64
CA ILE A 804 19.34 25.95 43.75
C ILE A 804 19.71 26.19 45.21
N VAL A 805 20.34 25.22 45.86
CA VAL A 805 20.73 25.31 47.28
C VAL A 805 22.19 25.74 47.46
N GLU A 806 23.07 25.38 46.53
CA GLU A 806 24.49 25.74 46.59
C GLU A 806 25.03 26.11 45.21
N ARG A 807 26.02 27.03 45.21
CA ARG A 807 26.73 27.49 44.02
C ARG A 807 28.21 27.69 44.35
N GLY A 808 29.09 27.15 43.51
CA GLY A 808 30.54 27.31 43.66
C GLY A 808 31.33 26.38 42.75
N ARG A 809 32.67 26.41 42.87
CA ARG A 809 33.57 25.40 42.29
C ARG A 809 33.69 24.18 43.22
N HIS A 810 34.19 23.08 42.69
CA HIS A 810 34.38 21.83 43.43
C HIS A 810 35.06 22.03 44.80
N GLU A 811 36.24 22.66 44.82
CA GLU A 811 37.01 22.91 46.05
C GLU A 811 36.23 23.78 47.06
N ALA A 812 35.56 24.82 46.57
CA ALA A 812 34.77 25.73 47.40
C ALA A 812 33.56 25.02 48.03
N LEU A 813 32.88 24.16 47.28
CA LEU A 813 31.73 23.39 47.78
C LEU A 813 32.13 22.30 48.77
N LEU A 814 33.26 21.63 48.54
CA LEU A 814 33.82 20.67 49.51
C LEU A 814 34.20 21.36 50.82
N SER A 815 34.88 22.51 50.75
CA SER A 815 35.30 23.23 51.96
C SER A 815 34.13 23.74 52.82
N ARG A 816 32.97 23.97 52.20
CA ARG A 816 31.73 24.38 52.89
C ARG A 816 31.06 23.24 53.66
N GLY A 817 31.37 21.98 53.34
CA GLY A 817 30.75 20.83 54.02
C GLY A 817 29.23 20.71 53.85
N GLY A 818 28.69 21.23 52.75
CA GLY A 818 27.25 21.24 52.46
C GLY A 818 26.74 19.96 51.77
N VAL A 819 25.59 20.06 51.09
CA VAL A 819 24.92 18.98 50.35
C VAL A 819 25.85 18.39 49.28
N TYR A 820 26.66 19.22 48.62
CA TYR A 820 27.65 18.72 47.64
C TYR A 820 28.67 17.77 48.28
N ALA A 821 29.21 18.15 49.45
CA ALA A 821 30.24 17.37 50.14
C ALA A 821 29.69 16.03 50.67
N GLU A 822 28.44 16.04 51.15
CA GLU A 822 27.72 14.83 51.55
C GLU A 822 27.56 13.86 50.37
N MET A 823 27.07 14.34 49.22
CA MET A 823 26.94 13.51 48.01
C MET A 823 28.29 12.98 47.52
N TRP A 824 29.35 13.79 47.64
CA TRP A 824 30.71 13.40 47.27
C TRP A 824 31.22 12.24 48.13
N GLN A 825 31.06 12.33 49.46
CA GLN A 825 31.48 11.27 50.38
C GLN A 825 30.68 9.97 50.16
N LEU A 826 29.37 10.08 49.91
CA LEU A 826 28.51 8.93 49.58
C LEU A 826 28.99 8.21 48.32
N GLN A 827 29.38 8.96 47.28
CA GLN A 827 29.91 8.35 46.05
C GLN A 827 31.29 7.72 46.21
N GLN A 828 32.17 8.29 47.04
CA GLN A 828 33.47 7.69 47.35
C GLN A 828 33.32 6.36 48.09
N ARG A 829 32.47 6.30 49.13
CA ARG A 829 32.22 5.06 49.87
C ARG A 829 31.67 3.93 48.97
N GLY A 830 30.71 4.27 48.10
CA GLY A 830 30.17 3.31 47.14
C GLY A 830 31.18 2.82 46.10
N GLN A 831 32.19 3.62 45.75
CA GLN A 831 33.29 3.17 44.87
C GLN A 831 34.33 2.31 45.62
N GLU A 832 34.60 2.62 46.89
CA GLU A 832 35.53 1.86 47.74
C GLU A 832 34.99 0.45 48.04
N GLU A 833 33.72 0.32 48.42
CA GLU A 833 33.08 -0.98 48.69
C GLU A 833 33.10 -1.90 47.45
N VAL A 834 32.80 -1.38 46.26
CA VAL A 834 32.87 -2.15 45.00
C VAL A 834 34.30 -2.57 44.66
N SER A 835 35.29 -1.72 44.99
CA SER A 835 36.70 -2.02 44.75
C SER A 835 37.28 -3.06 45.71
N GLU A 836 36.79 -3.12 46.96
CA GLU A 836 37.16 -4.13 47.95
C GLU A 836 36.52 -5.50 47.62
N ASP A 837 35.26 -5.53 47.19
CA ASP A 837 34.60 -6.77 46.73
C ASP A 837 35.24 -7.36 45.47
N THR A 838 35.74 -6.51 44.57
CA THR A 838 36.45 -6.99 43.35
C THR A 838 37.84 -7.54 43.70
N LYS A 839 38.55 -6.94 44.66
CA LYS A 839 39.85 -7.46 45.14
C LYS A 839 39.70 -8.77 45.91
N SER A 840 38.68 -8.90 46.76
CA SER A 840 38.44 -10.11 47.54
C SER A 840 38.14 -11.32 46.63
N GLN A 841 37.39 -11.13 45.54
CA GLN A 841 37.10 -12.18 44.54
C GLN A 841 38.32 -12.55 43.67
N THR A 842 39.23 -11.61 43.42
CA THR A 842 40.45 -11.88 42.65
C THR A 842 41.52 -12.60 43.49
N GLU A 843 41.51 -12.42 44.82
CA GLU A 843 42.39 -13.15 45.74
C GLU A 843 41.88 -14.56 46.13
N THR A 844 40.64 -14.91 45.74
CA THR A 844 40.06 -16.25 45.96
C THR A 844 39.99 -17.14 44.70
N GLN A 845 40.61 -16.74 43.58
CA GLN A 845 40.77 -17.59 42.38
C GLN A 845 42.17 -18.14 42.19
#